data_AF-A0A7S9SC08-F1
#
_entry.id   AF-A0A7S9SC08-F1
#
_cell.length_a   1.000
_cell.length_b   1.000
_cell.length_c   1.000
_cell.angle_alpha   90.00
_cell.angle_beta   90.00
_cell.angle_gamma   90.00
#
_symmetry.space_group_name_H-M   'P 1'
#
loop_
_entity.id
_entity.type
_entity.pdbx_description
1 polymer ?
#
loop_
_entity_poly.entity_id
_entity_poly.type
_entity_poly.pdbx_seq_one_letter_code
_entity_poly.pdbx_strand_id
1 'polypeptide(L)'
;MQKLFCVASAALLGLSLTAACAASSDLEKVMKERGLSEKDVLAAAKTYQPSGKKDDFIVFSSGGQSGQVLVYGVPSMRIYKYIGVFTPEPWQGYGYDDESKAVLKQGNIRGKEITWGDTHHPNFTEKNGEYVGDYLFINDKANPRIAVINLKDFETTQMVVNPIMKSEHGGSFITPNSEYVIEASQYAAPLDDNYHSMDDYEAVYRGAVTFWKFDYPKGKIDEKASFSLELPPYWQDLSDAGKGESYGWGFTNSINTEMYTGGIEKGLPPFEAGASRNDTDFLHVYNWQILEKLAQDKKNYKVINGHRVVTIDAAVKAGALFLIPESKSPHGCDVSPDGRYIIVGGKLDTHASVYDFRKIKELIDKKEYAGTDPYGIPILDREKSMHGQVELGLGPLHTSFDSQDGILYTSLYVDSQIVKWDYKNLKVLDKINVHYNIGHLDTMEGKSAKPKGKYAIALDKLSIDRFNPVGPLHPQNHQLIDINGPKMELIYDMPIPLGEPHDVVSIAASKLTPALTYNMGTNSRTGEASPYATLAGQERVERNGKNVTVYATMIRSHINPEHIEVNKGDNVTIHLTNLERAQDETHGFGIDLYNIHASLEPGKTASVNFVADMEGVFPYYCTEFCSALHLEMMGYLLVKDPNKKYESAKNSKLKTLSPEALKAEYDKVIATNKATDDVIQEVVKYLKEKHYEKYPKVKALVDDALDQYGHIKEVKAKADEAYKKGDVNGAILWEYQVWQYMVKTADVGLRAKNNLAKEIATPMSPAAAKGEEAYLKGGCNGCHVIGQVSSGPDLTGVLLRHENGEKWVADFIKDPAKFYNDDYVKAMIDFFKLRMPNQHMSDEEIKNIIQYLKWIDENAGM
;
A
#
# COMPACT_ATOMS: atom_id res chain seq x y z
N MET A 1 49.07 -20.52 63.32
CA MET A 1 50.18 -21.25 62.67
C MET A 1 49.75 -21.49 61.22
N GLN A 2 50.08 -20.57 60.30
CA GLN A 2 51.15 -20.67 59.27
C GLN A 2 50.85 -21.69 58.15
N LYS A 3 50.45 -21.19 56.96
CA LYS A 3 51.20 -21.11 55.66
C LYS A 3 51.16 -22.44 54.85
N LEU A 4 50.47 -22.52 53.69
CA LEU A 4 50.85 -22.14 52.31
C LEU A 4 51.96 -23.02 51.68
N PHE A 5 51.78 -23.34 50.38
CA PHE A 5 52.70 -23.99 49.40
C PHE A 5 52.77 -25.54 49.41
N CYS A 6 52.80 -26.31 48.31
CA CYS A 6 52.73 -26.07 46.87
C CYS A 6 52.76 -27.41 46.07
N VAL A 7 52.48 -27.35 44.76
CA VAL A 7 52.98 -28.22 43.64
C VAL A 7 52.58 -29.71 43.60
N ALA A 8 51.56 -30.00 42.78
CA ALA A 8 51.45 -31.13 41.83
C ALA A 8 50.09 -30.92 41.11
N SER A 9 49.96 -30.64 39.82
CA SER A 9 50.70 -31.16 38.68
C SER A 9 50.56 -30.20 37.49
N ALA A 10 51.67 -29.58 37.10
CA ALA A 10 51.88 -29.04 35.76
C ALA A 10 52.83 -30.00 35.04
N ALA A 11 52.29 -31.00 34.34
CA ALA A 11 53.00 -31.82 33.35
C ALA A 11 52.05 -32.83 32.72
N LEU A 12 51.20 -32.37 31.79
CA LEU A 12 50.71 -33.11 30.61
C LEU A 12 49.92 -32.13 29.72
N LEU A 13 50.59 -31.01 29.39
CA LEU A 13 50.41 -30.36 28.11
C LEU A 13 51.13 -31.25 27.09
N GLY A 14 50.37 -31.97 26.26
CA GLY A 14 50.93 -32.85 25.25
C GLY A 14 49.86 -33.44 24.35
N LEU A 15 49.56 -32.73 23.27
CA LEU A 15 48.88 -33.23 22.07
C LEU A 15 47.43 -33.72 22.20
N SER A 16 46.51 -32.76 22.24
CA SER A 16 45.31 -32.83 21.41
C SER A 16 44.93 -31.43 20.94
N LEU A 17 45.86 -30.79 20.20
CA LEU A 17 45.45 -29.93 19.09
C LEU A 17 44.76 -30.84 18.07
N THR A 18 43.52 -31.23 18.35
CA THR A 18 42.59 -31.51 17.26
C THR A 18 42.39 -30.17 16.59
N ALA A 19 43.10 -29.99 15.47
CA ALA A 19 42.69 -29.12 14.41
C ALA A 19 41.29 -29.55 13.96
N ALA A 20 40.27 -29.20 14.74
CA ALA A 20 38.98 -28.92 14.19
C ALA A 20 39.20 -27.66 13.37
N CYS A 21 39.58 -27.84 12.11
CA CYS A 21 39.25 -26.87 11.07
C CYS A 21 37.71 -26.77 11.09
N ALA A 22 37.16 -26.01 12.03
CA ALA A 22 35.82 -25.51 11.93
C ALA A 22 35.86 -24.61 10.70
N ALA A 23 35.40 -25.14 9.57
CA ALA A 23 35.02 -24.29 8.47
C ALA A 23 34.08 -23.26 9.08
N SER A 24 34.50 -21.99 9.15
CA SER A 24 33.62 -20.91 9.56
C SER A 24 32.36 -21.05 8.74
N SER A 25 31.19 -21.16 9.39
CA SER A 25 29.93 -21.27 8.66
C SER A 25 29.85 -20.12 7.64
N ASP A 26 29.24 -20.35 6.47
CA ASP A 26 29.05 -19.27 5.49
C ASP A 26 28.37 -18.04 6.11
N LEU A 27 27.53 -18.25 7.13
CA LEU A 27 26.98 -17.21 7.97
C LEU A 27 28.06 -16.41 8.72
N GLU A 28 28.98 -17.07 9.44
CA GLU A 28 30.11 -16.41 10.11
C GLU A 28 30.99 -15.64 9.12
N LYS A 29 31.22 -16.20 7.92
CA LYS A 29 31.97 -15.52 6.85
C LYS A 29 31.26 -14.24 6.42
N VAL A 30 29.96 -14.31 6.13
CA VAL A 30 29.16 -13.12 5.75
C VAL A 30 29.11 -12.11 6.89
N MET A 31 28.90 -12.55 8.13
CA MET A 31 28.92 -11.68 9.30
C MET A 31 30.25 -10.93 9.40
N LYS A 32 31.37 -11.64 9.24
CA LYS A 32 32.70 -11.02 9.27
C LYS A 32 32.93 -10.07 8.09
N GLU A 33 32.57 -10.46 6.87
CA GLU A 33 32.74 -9.64 5.66
C GLU A 33 31.93 -8.35 5.71
N ARG A 34 30.73 -8.41 6.29
CA ARG A 34 29.82 -7.26 6.40
C ARG A 34 29.94 -6.51 7.73
N GLY A 35 30.73 -6.99 8.68
CA GLY A 35 30.86 -6.42 10.02
C GLY A 35 29.59 -6.53 10.87
N LEU A 36 28.79 -7.59 10.69
CA LEU A 36 27.52 -7.81 11.39
C LEU A 36 27.74 -8.51 12.74
N SER A 37 27.00 -8.06 13.74
CA SER A 37 26.85 -8.75 15.03
C SER A 37 25.78 -9.85 14.96
N GLU A 38 25.75 -10.73 15.96
CA GLU A 38 24.66 -11.72 16.11
C GLU A 38 23.28 -11.06 16.25
N LYS A 39 23.23 -9.87 16.87
CA LYS A 39 22.01 -9.08 17.00
C LYS A 39 21.50 -8.61 15.64
N ASP A 40 22.40 -8.17 14.76
CA ASP A 40 22.04 -7.72 13.41
C ASP A 40 21.47 -8.88 12.59
N VAL A 41 22.08 -10.07 12.70
CA VAL A 41 21.58 -11.29 12.05
C VAL A 41 20.24 -11.72 12.62
N LEU A 42 20.04 -11.64 13.94
CA LEU A 42 18.76 -11.95 14.57
C LEU A 42 17.66 -10.97 14.13
N ALA A 43 17.95 -9.67 14.09
CA ALA A 43 17.03 -8.65 13.60
C ALA A 43 16.65 -8.89 12.12
N ALA A 44 17.64 -9.23 11.28
CA ALA A 44 17.41 -9.63 9.90
C ALA A 44 16.53 -10.88 9.81
N ALA A 45 16.75 -11.90 10.65
CA ALA A 45 15.93 -13.11 10.69
C ALA A 45 14.49 -12.85 11.17
N LYS A 46 14.30 -11.91 12.12
CA LYS A 46 12.97 -11.52 12.63
C LYS A 46 12.12 -10.78 11.58
N THR A 47 12.76 -10.08 10.65
CA THR A 47 12.11 -9.26 9.62
C THR A 47 12.09 -9.93 8.24
N TYR A 48 12.93 -10.93 8.02
CA TYR A 48 12.98 -11.65 6.76
C TYR A 48 11.73 -12.50 6.52
N GLN A 49 11.07 -12.27 5.38
CA GLN A 49 10.00 -13.10 4.87
C GLN A 49 10.43 -13.72 3.52
N PRO A 50 10.67 -15.05 3.46
CA PRO A 50 11.02 -15.71 2.20
C PRO A 50 9.90 -15.60 1.16
N SER A 51 10.26 -15.83 -0.10
CA SER A 51 9.34 -15.81 -1.24
C SER A 51 8.07 -16.61 -0.97
N GLY A 52 6.91 -15.98 -1.18
CA GLY A 52 5.59 -16.59 -0.96
C GLY A 52 5.07 -16.52 0.49
N LYS A 53 5.90 -16.15 1.48
CA LYS A 53 5.44 -15.95 2.86
C LYS A 53 4.88 -14.54 3.03
N LYS A 54 3.67 -14.48 3.59
CA LYS A 54 2.91 -13.23 3.83
C LYS A 54 3.26 -12.61 5.17
N ASP A 55 3.12 -11.30 5.23
CA ASP A 55 3.22 -10.52 6.46
C ASP A 55 2.01 -10.73 7.38
N ASP A 56 2.21 -10.55 8.67
CA ASP A 56 1.18 -10.79 9.70
C ASP A 56 0.21 -9.62 9.83
N PHE A 57 0.72 -8.41 9.59
CA PHE A 57 -0.02 -7.15 9.65
C PHE A 57 0.22 -6.34 8.38
N ILE A 58 -0.77 -5.54 8.03
CA ILE A 58 -0.69 -4.52 6.98
C ILE A 58 -0.79 -3.15 7.67
N VAL A 59 0.09 -2.24 7.27
CA VAL A 59 0.17 -0.89 7.79
C VAL A 59 -0.22 0.09 6.70
N PHE A 60 -1.01 1.09 7.08
CA PHE A 60 -1.42 2.20 6.25
C PHE A 60 -0.84 3.46 6.86
N SER A 61 0.04 4.11 6.12
CA SER A 61 0.76 5.31 6.53
C SER A 61 0.26 6.49 5.73
N SER A 62 0.10 7.63 6.39
CA SER A 62 0.04 8.91 5.67
C SER A 62 1.28 9.05 4.77
N GLY A 63 1.12 9.70 3.62
CA GLY A 63 2.24 10.11 2.76
C GLY A 63 2.67 11.57 3.01
N GLY A 64 2.15 12.22 4.06
CA GLY A 64 2.36 13.64 4.31
C GLY A 64 1.98 14.49 3.11
N GLN A 65 2.90 15.39 2.75
CA GLN A 65 2.76 16.41 1.71
C GLN A 65 2.71 15.85 0.29
N SER A 66 2.87 14.53 0.13
CA SER A 66 2.66 13.86 -1.15
C SER A 66 1.17 13.75 -1.51
N GLY A 67 0.31 13.62 -0.49
CA GLY A 67 -1.14 13.48 -0.64
C GLY A 67 -1.62 12.05 -0.91
N GLN A 68 -0.75 11.03 -0.84
CA GLN A 68 -1.09 9.60 -0.95
C GLN A 68 -1.14 8.89 0.42
N VAL A 69 -1.55 7.62 0.41
CA VAL A 69 -1.37 6.69 1.54
C VAL A 69 -0.41 5.57 1.13
N LEU A 70 0.58 5.26 1.95
CA LEU A 70 1.51 4.14 1.73
C LEU A 70 0.98 2.88 2.43
N VAL A 71 1.11 1.74 1.78
CA VAL A 71 0.72 0.42 2.31
C VAL A 71 1.94 -0.48 2.36
N TYR A 72 2.26 -1.03 3.53
CA TYR A 72 3.39 -1.97 3.70
C TYR A 72 3.09 -3.10 4.69
N GLY A 73 3.82 -4.20 4.57
CA GLY A 73 3.68 -5.38 5.45
C GLY A 73 4.60 -5.35 6.66
N VAL A 74 4.16 -5.91 7.79
CA VAL A 74 4.97 -6.13 9.00
C VAL A 74 4.98 -7.64 9.33
N PRO A 75 6.14 -8.26 9.61
CA PRO A 75 7.41 -7.64 10.01
C PRO A 75 8.41 -7.32 8.87
N SER A 76 8.09 -7.57 7.61
CA SER A 76 9.06 -7.39 6.52
C SER A 76 9.39 -5.96 6.16
N MET A 77 8.54 -5.01 6.53
CA MET A 77 8.64 -3.59 6.18
C MET A 77 8.69 -3.34 4.67
N ARG A 78 8.14 -4.26 3.86
CA ARG A 78 8.09 -4.12 2.40
C ARG A 78 6.89 -3.30 2.00
N ILE A 79 7.12 -2.23 1.23
CA ILE A 79 6.05 -1.44 0.60
C ILE A 79 5.37 -2.29 -0.47
N TYR A 80 4.04 -2.33 -0.41
CA TYR A 80 3.18 -3.08 -1.32
C TYR A 80 2.46 -2.17 -2.32
N LYS A 81 2.01 -0.99 -1.89
CA LYS A 81 1.18 -0.10 -2.71
C LYS A 81 1.24 1.33 -2.21
N TYR A 82 1.12 2.28 -3.13
CA TYR A 82 0.70 3.67 -2.86
C TYR A 82 -0.77 3.79 -3.26
N ILE A 83 -1.61 4.45 -2.47
CA ILE A 83 -3.01 4.72 -2.82
C ILE A 83 -3.10 6.21 -3.19
N GLY A 84 -3.53 6.51 -4.41
CA GLY A 84 -3.85 7.87 -4.84
C GLY A 84 -5.05 8.41 -4.06
N VAL A 85 -4.90 9.58 -3.43
CA VAL A 85 -5.96 10.21 -2.62
C VAL A 85 -6.20 11.66 -3.04
N PHE A 86 -5.36 12.60 -2.60
CA PHE A 86 -5.54 14.03 -2.84
C PHE A 86 -4.74 14.57 -4.02
N THR A 87 -3.75 13.78 -4.46
CA THR A 87 -2.84 14.08 -5.56
C THR A 87 -2.97 12.99 -6.62
N PRO A 88 -2.89 13.31 -7.92
CA PRO A 88 -2.80 12.31 -8.97
C PRO A 88 -1.66 11.31 -8.72
N GLU A 89 -1.90 10.02 -8.97
CA GLU A 89 -0.93 8.93 -8.83
C GLU A 89 -0.83 8.23 -10.20
N PRO A 90 0.17 8.60 -11.03
CA PRO A 90 0.24 8.18 -12.42
C PRO A 90 0.42 6.67 -12.59
N TRP A 91 1.08 5.97 -11.65
CA TRP A 91 1.20 4.51 -11.74
C TRP A 91 -0.17 3.81 -11.68
N GLN A 92 -1.15 4.40 -10.99
CA GLN A 92 -2.51 3.85 -10.89
C GLN A 92 -3.47 4.42 -11.94
N GLY A 93 -2.99 5.29 -12.82
CA GLY A 93 -3.86 6.15 -13.65
C GLY A 93 -4.78 7.09 -12.84
N TYR A 94 -4.62 7.17 -11.51
CA TYR A 94 -5.50 7.98 -10.65
C TYR A 94 -5.26 9.47 -10.90
N GLY A 95 -6.33 10.20 -11.21
CA GLY A 95 -6.30 11.59 -11.66
C GLY A 95 -6.14 11.77 -13.17
N TYR A 96 -6.09 10.67 -13.95
CA TYR A 96 -5.96 10.71 -15.40
C TYR A 96 -7.19 10.15 -16.12
N ASP A 97 -7.86 9.13 -15.57
CA ASP A 97 -9.19 8.68 -16.00
C ASP A 97 -10.31 9.60 -15.49
N ASP A 98 -11.45 9.61 -16.19
CA ASP A 98 -12.58 10.48 -15.88
C ASP A 98 -13.23 10.13 -14.53
N GLU A 99 -13.28 8.85 -14.17
CA GLU A 99 -13.86 8.39 -12.91
C GLU A 99 -13.03 8.87 -11.71
N SER A 100 -11.70 8.75 -11.75
CA SER A 100 -10.82 9.25 -10.69
C SER A 100 -10.74 10.78 -10.66
N LYS A 101 -10.74 11.45 -11.82
CA LYS A 101 -10.90 12.92 -11.90
C LYS A 101 -12.21 13.39 -11.28
N ALA A 102 -13.29 12.62 -11.41
CA ALA A 102 -14.56 12.96 -10.78
C ALA A 102 -14.46 12.88 -9.25
N VAL A 103 -13.69 11.94 -8.69
CA VAL A 103 -13.40 11.87 -7.25
C VAL A 103 -12.56 13.07 -6.80
N LEU A 104 -11.45 13.38 -7.49
CA LEU A 104 -10.61 14.55 -7.16
C LEU A 104 -11.39 15.87 -7.21
N LYS A 105 -12.29 16.04 -8.18
CA LYS A 105 -13.15 17.23 -8.31
C LYS A 105 -14.11 17.42 -7.14
N GLN A 106 -14.45 16.36 -6.38
CA GLN A 106 -15.22 16.50 -5.15
C GLN A 106 -14.45 17.32 -4.10
N GLY A 107 -13.11 17.30 -4.17
CA GLY A 107 -12.20 18.08 -3.35
C GLY A 107 -12.02 19.54 -3.78
N ASN A 108 -12.75 20.04 -4.78
CA ASN A 108 -12.63 21.41 -5.22
C ASN A 108 -13.17 22.37 -4.17
N ILE A 109 -12.37 23.37 -3.81
CA ILE A 109 -12.71 24.34 -2.77
C ILE A 109 -13.07 25.67 -3.42
N ARG A 110 -14.29 26.15 -3.18
CA ARG A 110 -14.80 27.44 -3.68
C ARG A 110 -14.63 27.61 -5.20
N GLY A 111 -14.85 26.52 -5.94
CA GLY A 111 -14.74 26.47 -7.41
C GLY A 111 -13.30 26.37 -7.94
N LYS A 112 -12.29 26.27 -7.07
CA LYS A 112 -10.89 26.08 -7.46
C LYS A 112 -10.51 24.60 -7.38
N GLU A 113 -9.79 24.14 -8.39
CA GLU A 113 -9.18 22.82 -8.42
C GLU A 113 -7.95 22.75 -7.49
N ILE A 114 -7.88 21.68 -6.70
CA ILE A 114 -6.82 21.43 -5.72
C ILE A 114 -6.10 20.14 -6.12
N THR A 115 -4.82 20.26 -6.48
CA THR A 115 -4.04 19.16 -7.11
C THR A 115 -2.94 18.59 -6.22
N TRP A 116 -2.94 18.94 -4.93
CA TRP A 116 -2.00 18.43 -3.92
C TRP A 116 -2.73 18.27 -2.59
N GLY A 117 -2.13 17.57 -1.63
CA GLY A 117 -2.65 17.46 -0.27
C GLY A 117 -1.56 17.10 0.73
N ASP A 118 -1.90 17.19 2.01
CA ASP A 118 -1.02 16.93 3.15
C ASP A 118 -1.70 15.95 4.12
N THR A 119 -1.54 14.66 3.82
CA THR A 119 -2.21 13.57 4.55
C THR A 119 -1.67 13.43 5.97
N HIS A 120 -2.53 13.31 6.97
CA HIS A 120 -2.08 13.18 8.37
C HIS A 120 -2.49 11.87 9.04
N HIS A 121 -3.76 11.68 9.38
CA HIS A 121 -4.19 10.60 10.27
C HIS A 121 -5.09 9.57 9.55
N PRO A 122 -4.52 8.45 9.05
CA PRO A 122 -5.31 7.35 8.53
C PRO A 122 -6.04 6.64 9.68
N ASN A 123 -7.28 6.20 9.47
CA ASN A 123 -7.99 5.43 10.49
C ASN A 123 -9.04 4.47 9.86
N PHE A 124 -9.29 3.34 10.52
CA PHE A 124 -10.13 2.27 10.00
C PHE A 124 -11.56 2.35 10.49
N THR A 125 -12.48 1.84 9.67
CA THR A 125 -13.78 1.45 10.21
C THR A 125 -13.66 0.46 11.37
N GLU A 126 -14.58 0.60 12.32
CA GLU A 126 -14.62 -0.12 13.60
C GLU A 126 -15.99 -0.74 13.87
N LYS A 127 -16.01 -1.81 14.66
CA LYS A 127 -17.21 -2.34 15.32
C LYS A 127 -16.90 -2.59 16.79
N ASN A 128 -17.64 -1.95 17.68
CA ASN A 128 -17.36 -1.92 19.12
C ASN A 128 -15.90 -1.56 19.47
N GLY A 129 -15.28 -0.67 18.70
CA GLY A 129 -13.89 -0.25 18.90
C GLY A 129 -12.85 -1.14 18.23
N GLU A 130 -13.25 -2.28 17.64
CA GLU A 130 -12.33 -3.18 16.95
C GLU A 130 -12.28 -2.88 15.46
N TYR A 131 -11.07 -2.82 14.89
CA TYR A 131 -10.90 -2.66 13.44
C TYR A 131 -11.48 -3.83 12.67
N VAL A 132 -12.23 -3.52 11.61
CA VAL A 132 -12.87 -4.51 10.72
C VAL A 132 -12.38 -4.46 9.27
N GLY A 133 -11.60 -3.44 8.89
CA GLY A 133 -10.85 -3.43 7.63
C GLY A 133 -11.69 -3.27 6.35
N ASP A 134 -12.90 -2.70 6.43
CA ASP A 134 -13.75 -2.47 5.27
C ASP A 134 -13.39 -1.15 4.55
N TYR A 135 -13.19 -0.07 5.31
CA TYR A 135 -12.79 1.24 4.78
C TYR A 135 -11.68 1.88 5.62
N LEU A 136 -10.93 2.76 4.98
CA LEU A 136 -9.95 3.66 5.60
C LEU A 136 -10.36 5.10 5.32
N PHE A 137 -10.21 5.97 6.32
CA PHE A 137 -10.36 7.41 6.18
C PHE A 137 -9.00 8.07 6.30
N ILE A 138 -8.80 9.16 5.57
CA ILE A 138 -7.59 9.98 5.66
C ILE A 138 -7.97 11.44 5.43
N ASN A 139 -7.31 12.35 6.15
CA ASN A 139 -7.57 13.78 6.10
C ASN A 139 -6.51 14.55 5.30
N ASP A 140 -6.77 15.82 4.98
CA ASP A 140 -5.86 16.75 4.33
C ASP A 140 -5.74 18.06 5.12
N LYS A 141 -4.64 18.18 5.88
CA LYS A 141 -4.33 19.37 6.67
C LYS A 141 -4.31 20.66 5.86
N ALA A 142 -3.75 20.60 4.66
CA ALA A 142 -3.50 21.78 3.85
C ALA A 142 -4.81 22.37 3.31
N ASN A 143 -5.79 21.52 3.00
CA ASN A 143 -7.08 21.92 2.45
C ASN A 143 -8.14 21.03 3.11
N PRO A 144 -8.87 21.49 4.15
CA PRO A 144 -9.77 20.66 4.97
C PRO A 144 -10.67 19.73 4.16
N ARG A 145 -10.26 18.46 4.07
CA ARG A 145 -10.89 17.43 3.23
C ARG A 145 -10.71 16.07 3.88
N ILE A 146 -11.77 15.26 3.86
CA ILE A 146 -11.71 13.86 4.27
C ILE A 146 -11.95 12.97 3.05
N ALA A 147 -11.10 11.96 2.87
CA ALA A 147 -11.27 10.95 1.84
C ALA A 147 -11.70 9.61 2.44
N VAL A 148 -12.50 8.86 1.68
CA VAL A 148 -12.92 7.49 1.98
C VAL A 148 -12.27 6.54 0.98
N ILE A 149 -11.46 5.61 1.49
CA ILE A 149 -10.79 4.56 0.72
C ILE A 149 -11.48 3.23 1.01
N ASN A 150 -11.89 2.53 -0.04
CA ASN A 150 -12.44 1.18 0.07
C ASN A 150 -11.29 0.18 0.16
N LEU A 151 -11.23 -0.64 1.22
CA LEU A 151 -10.14 -1.59 1.43
C LEU A 151 -10.37 -2.94 0.75
N LYS A 152 -11.51 -3.12 0.09
CA LYS A 152 -11.74 -4.28 -0.79
C LYS A 152 -10.90 -4.17 -2.06
N ASP A 153 -10.74 -2.98 -2.62
CA ASP A 153 -10.01 -2.75 -3.87
C ASP A 153 -8.88 -1.71 -3.74
N PHE A 154 -8.74 -1.09 -2.56
CA PHE A 154 -7.71 -0.10 -2.24
C PHE A 154 -7.84 1.15 -3.11
N GLU A 155 -9.08 1.55 -3.41
CA GLU A 155 -9.39 2.72 -4.24
C GLU A 155 -10.01 3.85 -3.41
N THR A 156 -9.59 5.08 -3.67
CA THR A 156 -10.29 6.27 -3.14
C THR A 156 -11.61 6.43 -3.88
N THR A 157 -12.71 6.45 -3.12
CA THR A 157 -14.07 6.43 -3.68
C THR A 157 -14.86 7.70 -3.41
N GLN A 158 -14.48 8.49 -2.39
CA GLN A 158 -15.13 9.74 -2.06
C GLN A 158 -14.11 10.71 -1.45
N MET A 159 -14.33 11.99 -1.71
CA MET A 159 -13.72 13.10 -1.01
C MET A 159 -14.81 14.07 -0.59
N VAL A 160 -14.77 14.57 0.64
CA VAL A 160 -15.65 15.65 1.12
C VAL A 160 -14.80 16.83 1.52
N VAL A 161 -15.30 18.05 1.27
CA VAL A 161 -14.64 19.30 1.64
C VAL A 161 -15.33 19.86 2.87
N ASN A 162 -14.56 20.26 3.89
CA ASN A 162 -15.15 20.95 5.02
C ASN A 162 -15.57 22.38 4.61
N PRO A 163 -16.86 22.75 4.71
CA PRO A 163 -17.34 24.04 4.20
C PRO A 163 -17.07 25.22 5.15
N ILE A 164 -16.68 24.98 6.41
CA ILE A 164 -16.49 26.03 7.41
C ILE A 164 -15.05 26.16 7.92
N MET A 165 -14.29 25.06 7.94
CA MET A 165 -12.89 25.08 8.38
C MET A 165 -11.96 25.62 7.29
N LYS A 166 -10.88 26.31 7.69
CA LYS A 166 -9.84 26.81 6.78
C LYS A 166 -8.49 26.10 6.93
N SER A 167 -8.34 25.32 8.00
CA SER A 167 -7.21 24.44 8.29
C SER A 167 -7.70 23.34 9.22
N GLU A 168 -7.29 22.11 8.99
CA GLU A 168 -7.61 20.95 9.83
C GLU A 168 -6.34 20.27 10.34
N HIS A 169 -6.45 19.44 11.37
CA HIS A 169 -5.36 18.54 11.77
C HIS A 169 -5.90 17.31 12.50
N GLY A 170 -6.64 17.49 13.59
CA GLY A 170 -7.15 16.44 14.48
C GLY A 170 -8.28 15.59 13.92
N GLY A 171 -8.08 15.04 12.72
CA GLY A 171 -8.89 14.04 12.04
C GLY A 171 -7.99 13.18 11.14
N SER A 172 -8.41 12.02 10.64
CA SER A 172 -9.74 11.40 10.72
C SER A 172 -9.84 10.38 11.87
N PHE A 173 -10.43 10.75 13.02
CA PHE A 173 -10.72 9.82 14.12
C PHE A 173 -12.14 9.25 14.01
N ILE A 174 -12.42 8.08 14.57
CA ILE A 174 -13.64 7.34 14.23
C ILE A 174 -14.35 6.88 15.50
N THR A 175 -15.68 7.03 15.54
CA THR A 175 -16.46 6.50 16.67
C THR A 175 -16.50 4.97 16.65
N PRO A 176 -16.68 4.28 17.79
CA PRO A 176 -16.45 2.84 17.89
C PRO A 176 -17.28 1.92 16.98
N ASN A 177 -18.36 2.39 16.35
CA ASN A 177 -19.08 1.63 15.30
C ASN A 177 -19.12 2.38 13.95
N SER A 178 -18.16 3.28 13.74
CA SER A 178 -18.04 4.13 12.56
C SER A 178 -19.32 4.90 12.24
N GLU A 179 -20.00 5.41 13.27
CA GLU A 179 -21.13 6.30 13.10
C GLU A 179 -20.70 7.67 12.55
N TYR A 180 -19.54 8.14 13.00
CA TYR A 180 -18.96 9.42 12.64
C TYR A 180 -17.45 9.34 12.42
N VAL A 181 -16.98 10.10 11.44
CA VAL A 181 -15.57 10.50 11.31
C VAL A 181 -15.43 11.90 11.90
N ILE A 182 -14.49 12.08 12.82
CA ILE A 182 -14.22 13.31 13.56
C ILE A 182 -13.05 14.04 12.88
N GLU A 183 -13.27 15.31 12.57
CA GLU A 183 -12.31 16.23 11.97
C GLU A 183 -12.26 17.52 12.81
N ALA A 184 -11.07 17.98 13.21
CA ALA A 184 -10.91 19.18 14.03
C ALA A 184 -10.04 20.24 13.34
N SER A 185 -10.38 21.51 13.55
CA SER A 185 -9.67 22.64 12.96
C SER A 185 -8.33 22.91 13.65
N GLN A 186 -7.20 22.99 12.92
CA GLN A 186 -5.91 23.29 13.58
C GLN A 186 -5.81 24.74 14.03
N TYR A 187 -6.00 25.68 13.10
CA TYR A 187 -5.87 27.11 13.35
C TYR A 187 -7.24 27.76 13.34
N ALA A 188 -7.50 28.62 14.33
CA ALA A 188 -8.77 29.33 14.37
C ALA A 188 -8.88 30.28 13.17
N ALA A 189 -10.06 30.27 12.56
CA ALA A 189 -10.41 31.14 11.44
C ALA A 189 -11.90 31.50 11.55
N PRO A 190 -12.37 32.54 10.86
CA PRO A 190 -13.80 32.74 10.69
C PRO A 190 -14.42 31.52 10.00
N LEU A 191 -15.54 31.04 10.54
CA LEU A 191 -16.26 29.88 9.97
C LEU A 191 -16.98 30.22 8.66
N ASP A 192 -17.16 31.51 8.36
CA ASP A 192 -17.69 31.99 7.09
C ASP A 192 -16.59 32.22 6.05
N ASP A 193 -16.97 32.74 4.87
CA ASP A 193 -16.05 33.03 3.76
C ASP A 193 -15.71 34.53 3.65
N ASN A 194 -16.07 35.33 4.65
CA ASN A 194 -15.89 36.77 4.63
C ASN A 194 -14.52 37.17 5.21
N TYR A 195 -14.09 38.39 4.87
CA TYR A 195 -12.95 39.02 5.52
C TYR A 195 -13.34 39.52 6.91
N HIS A 196 -12.46 39.28 7.88
CA HIS A 196 -12.55 39.81 9.25
C HIS A 196 -11.17 40.32 9.69
N SER A 197 -11.14 41.35 10.55
CA SER A 197 -9.88 41.89 11.06
C SER A 197 -9.26 40.96 12.10
N MET A 198 -7.94 40.99 12.24
CA MET A 198 -7.26 40.31 13.35
C MET A 198 -7.60 40.96 14.71
N ASP A 199 -8.03 42.22 14.71
CA ASP A 199 -8.54 42.89 15.92
C ASP A 199 -9.84 42.24 16.45
N ASP A 200 -10.56 41.50 15.59
CA ASP A 200 -11.80 40.80 15.91
C ASP A 200 -11.56 39.33 16.31
N TYR A 201 -10.31 38.90 16.55
CA TYR A 201 -9.95 37.49 16.73
C TYR A 201 -10.81 36.78 17.79
N GLU A 202 -10.85 37.33 19.01
CA GLU A 202 -11.66 36.76 20.11
C GLU A 202 -13.17 36.76 19.79
N ALA A 203 -13.64 37.77 19.06
CA ALA A 203 -15.06 37.95 18.79
C ALA A 203 -15.57 37.04 17.66
N VAL A 204 -14.79 36.84 16.60
CA VAL A 204 -15.25 36.26 15.33
C VAL A 204 -14.54 34.96 14.95
N TYR A 205 -13.26 34.81 15.25
CA TYR A 205 -12.52 33.60 14.87
C TYR A 205 -12.97 32.45 15.77
N ARG A 206 -13.01 31.23 15.22
CA ARG A 206 -13.45 30.05 15.98
C ARG A 206 -12.63 28.82 15.58
N GLY A 207 -12.53 27.89 16.51
CA GLY A 207 -12.26 26.50 16.18
C GLY A 207 -13.56 25.74 15.91
N ALA A 208 -13.46 24.52 15.43
CA ALA A 208 -14.60 23.62 15.31
C ALA A 208 -14.17 22.14 15.37
N VAL A 209 -15.14 21.28 15.66
CA VAL A 209 -15.04 19.82 15.46
C VAL A 209 -16.22 19.38 14.61
N THR A 210 -15.94 18.80 13.45
CA THR A 210 -16.93 18.26 12.52
C THR A 210 -17.13 16.78 12.77
N PHE A 211 -18.39 16.35 12.80
CA PHE A 211 -18.80 14.96 12.85
C PHE A 211 -19.40 14.59 11.49
N TRP A 212 -18.59 13.96 10.65
CA TRP A 212 -19.00 13.43 9.35
C TRP A 212 -19.76 12.14 9.52
N LYS A 213 -21.08 12.17 9.30
CA LYS A 213 -21.92 10.97 9.39
C LYS A 213 -21.48 9.98 8.34
N PHE A 214 -21.15 8.76 8.76
CA PHE A 214 -20.80 7.70 7.82
C PHE A 214 -21.98 6.73 7.63
N ASP A 215 -22.40 6.57 6.38
CA ASP A 215 -23.37 5.54 5.96
C ASP A 215 -22.59 4.27 5.64
N TYR A 216 -22.39 3.43 6.66
CA TYR A 216 -21.55 2.25 6.57
C TYR A 216 -21.95 1.29 5.43
N PRO A 217 -23.24 0.92 5.24
CA PRO A 217 -23.65 0.08 4.12
C PRO A 217 -23.30 0.66 2.73
N LYS A 218 -23.34 1.99 2.57
CA LYS A 218 -22.97 2.64 1.31
C LYS A 218 -21.47 2.88 1.17
N GLY A 219 -20.72 2.85 2.28
CA GLY A 219 -19.30 3.20 2.28
C GLY A 219 -19.04 4.67 1.97
N LYS A 220 -19.94 5.57 2.40
CA LYS A 220 -19.89 7.00 2.07
C LYS A 220 -20.21 7.89 3.28
N ILE A 221 -19.60 9.06 3.32
CA ILE A 221 -19.98 10.15 4.19
C ILE A 221 -21.26 10.82 3.66
N ASP A 222 -22.24 11.03 4.55
CA ASP A 222 -23.45 11.82 4.30
C ASP A 222 -23.25 13.25 4.84
N GLU A 223 -22.84 14.15 3.94
CA GLU A 223 -22.58 15.56 4.26
C GLU A 223 -23.82 16.28 4.84
N LYS A 224 -25.03 15.87 4.45
CA LYS A 224 -26.28 16.50 4.93
C LYS A 224 -26.65 16.05 6.33
N ALA A 225 -26.36 14.80 6.67
CA ALA A 225 -26.55 14.26 8.02
C ALA A 225 -25.42 14.69 8.98
N SER A 226 -24.32 15.21 8.46
CA SER A 226 -23.18 15.72 9.22
C SER A 226 -23.45 17.09 9.87
N PHE A 227 -22.67 17.41 10.89
CA PHE A 227 -22.74 18.68 11.62
C PHE A 227 -21.40 19.01 12.30
N SER A 228 -21.23 20.25 12.74
CA SER A 228 -20.07 20.70 13.49
C SER A 228 -20.46 21.22 14.88
N LEU A 229 -19.54 21.11 15.84
CA LEU A 229 -19.53 21.85 17.09
C LEU A 229 -18.62 23.08 16.92
N GLU A 230 -19.16 24.27 17.22
CA GLU A 230 -18.36 25.49 17.36
C GLU A 230 -17.51 25.44 18.62
N LEU A 231 -16.23 25.81 18.51
CA LEU A 231 -15.29 25.93 19.64
C LEU A 231 -14.72 27.35 19.73
N PRO A 232 -14.20 27.77 20.89
CA PRO A 232 -13.42 29.01 21.02
C PRO A 232 -12.26 29.08 20.01
N PRO A 233 -11.68 30.27 19.74
CA PRO A 233 -10.54 30.45 18.83
C PRO A 233 -9.20 29.94 19.40
N TYR A 234 -9.25 28.83 20.12
CA TYR A 234 -8.08 28.03 20.45
C TYR A 234 -7.70 27.20 19.21
N TRP A 235 -6.41 26.89 19.09
CA TRP A 235 -5.92 26.06 18.00
C TRP A 235 -6.07 24.60 18.41
N GLN A 236 -6.95 23.85 17.75
CA GLN A 236 -7.16 22.45 18.12
C GLN A 236 -6.00 21.62 17.59
N ASP A 237 -5.61 20.57 18.29
CA ASP A 237 -4.55 19.67 17.80
C ASP A 237 -5.16 18.32 17.41
N LEU A 238 -5.17 17.34 18.32
CA LEU A 238 -5.65 15.99 18.03
C LEU A 238 -6.94 15.65 18.75
N SER A 239 -7.69 14.75 18.12
CA SER A 239 -8.95 14.25 18.65
C SER A 239 -8.85 12.75 18.92
N ASP A 240 -9.72 12.20 19.76
CA ASP A 240 -10.03 10.78 19.78
C ASP A 240 -11.48 10.56 20.25
N ALA A 241 -12.09 9.48 19.77
CA ALA A 241 -13.45 9.11 20.16
C ALA A 241 -13.41 8.25 21.43
N GLY A 242 -14.33 8.53 22.35
CA GLY A 242 -14.55 7.68 23.50
C GLY A 242 -15.00 6.28 23.09
N LYS A 243 -14.39 5.27 23.69
CA LYS A 243 -14.70 3.84 23.52
C LYS A 243 -15.14 3.23 24.85
N GLY A 244 -15.64 1.99 24.88
CA GLY A 244 -16.00 1.30 26.13
C GLY A 244 -16.74 2.19 27.15
N GLU A 245 -16.10 2.49 28.28
CA GLU A 245 -16.67 3.32 29.36
C GLU A 245 -16.98 4.78 28.96
N SER A 246 -16.24 5.36 28.02
CA SER A 246 -16.43 6.72 27.51
C SER A 246 -17.22 6.78 26.20
N TYR A 247 -17.82 5.67 25.76
CA TYR A 247 -18.66 5.67 24.56
C TYR A 247 -19.74 6.76 24.61
N GLY A 248 -19.91 7.48 23.49
CA GLY A 248 -20.78 8.65 23.40
C GLY A 248 -20.09 9.99 23.66
N TRP A 249 -18.81 9.96 24.06
CA TRP A 249 -17.97 11.14 24.26
C TRP A 249 -16.84 11.22 23.24
N GLY A 250 -16.23 12.39 23.10
CA GLY A 250 -15.00 12.60 22.36
C GLY A 250 -14.16 13.68 23.03
N PHE A 251 -12.89 13.70 22.65
CA PHE A 251 -11.84 14.48 23.29
C PHE A 251 -11.03 15.17 22.19
N THR A 252 -10.80 16.48 22.31
CA THR A 252 -9.94 17.23 21.39
C THR A 252 -9.09 18.20 22.19
N ASN A 253 -7.77 18.04 22.18
CA ASN A 253 -6.89 18.97 22.87
C ASN A 253 -6.62 20.21 22.03
N SER A 254 -6.05 21.23 22.67
CA SER A 254 -5.77 22.51 22.05
C SER A 254 -4.44 23.08 22.49
N ILE A 255 -3.94 24.00 21.66
CA ILE A 255 -2.80 24.87 21.92
C ILE A 255 -3.23 26.31 21.65
N ASN A 256 -2.39 27.28 22.00
CA ASN A 256 -2.70 28.71 21.84
C ASN A 256 -4.04 29.11 22.51
N THR A 257 -4.32 28.58 23.71
CA THR A 257 -5.45 29.06 24.53
C THR A 257 -5.27 30.52 24.97
N GLU A 258 -4.06 31.04 24.85
CA GLU A 258 -3.68 32.44 24.92
C GLU A 258 -4.34 33.31 23.86
N MET A 259 -4.81 32.71 22.75
CA MET A 259 -5.36 33.42 21.59
C MET A 259 -4.35 34.42 21.00
N TYR A 260 -3.06 34.09 21.03
CA TYR A 260 -2.00 34.95 20.50
C TYR A 260 -2.00 34.93 18.97
N THR A 261 -1.94 36.11 18.35
CA THR A 261 -2.07 36.30 16.90
C THR A 261 -0.79 36.76 16.19
N GLY A 262 0.34 36.80 16.91
CA GLY A 262 1.63 37.18 16.33
C GLY A 262 1.81 38.68 16.11
N GLY A 263 2.74 39.05 15.22
CA GLY A 263 3.08 40.43 14.89
C GLY A 263 4.58 40.71 14.86
N ILE A 264 5.40 39.74 14.44
CA ILE A 264 6.87 39.88 14.39
C ILE A 264 7.33 41.03 13.50
N GLU A 265 6.57 41.34 12.45
CA GLU A 265 6.77 42.48 11.57
C GLU A 265 6.53 43.83 12.26
N LYS A 266 5.79 43.82 13.38
CA LYS A 266 5.55 44.97 14.26
C LYS A 266 6.48 44.96 15.50
N GLY A 267 7.44 44.03 15.56
CA GLY A 267 8.38 43.88 16.67
C GLY A 267 7.82 43.11 17.88
N LEU A 268 6.69 42.42 17.74
CA LEU A 268 6.17 41.51 18.77
C LEU A 268 6.90 40.16 18.75
N PRO A 269 6.85 39.37 19.83
CA PRO A 269 7.41 38.02 19.83
C PRO A 269 6.81 37.13 18.73
N PRO A 270 7.56 36.12 18.26
CA PRO A 270 7.03 35.15 17.31
C PRO A 270 5.94 34.28 17.94
N PHE A 271 5.20 33.54 17.11
CA PHE A 271 4.05 32.75 17.56
C PHE A 271 4.40 31.75 18.65
N GLU A 272 5.52 31.04 18.55
CA GLU A 272 5.92 30.02 19.51
C GLU A 272 6.07 30.58 20.93
N ALA A 273 6.49 31.83 21.08
CA ALA A 273 6.65 32.45 22.39
C ALA A 273 5.30 32.87 22.99
N GLY A 274 4.39 33.41 22.18
CA GLY A 274 3.10 33.90 22.67
C GLY A 274 2.06 32.79 22.86
N ALA A 275 2.04 31.79 21.97
CA ALA A 275 1.13 30.63 22.01
C ALA A 275 1.56 29.53 23.00
N SER A 276 2.65 29.77 23.74
CA SER A 276 3.12 28.90 24.82
C SER A 276 3.41 29.71 26.09
N ARG A 277 2.65 30.78 26.33
CA ARG A 277 2.82 31.61 27.53
C ARG A 277 2.16 30.96 28.75
N ASN A 278 0.98 30.37 28.58
CA ASN A 278 0.23 29.75 29.66
C ASN A 278 0.93 28.46 30.12
N ASP A 279 0.73 28.07 31.39
CA ASP A 279 1.22 26.78 31.91
C ASP A 279 0.36 25.61 31.48
N THR A 280 -0.90 25.89 31.09
CA THR A 280 -1.85 24.92 30.59
C THR A 280 -2.67 25.47 29.43
N ASP A 281 -2.99 24.58 28.50
CA ASP A 281 -4.04 24.74 27.50
C ASP A 281 -5.27 23.90 27.90
N PHE A 282 -6.16 23.54 26.97
CA PHE A 282 -7.40 22.82 27.29
C PHE A 282 -7.63 21.55 26.47
N LEU A 283 -8.08 20.50 27.15
CA LEU A 283 -8.83 19.38 26.59
C LEU A 283 -10.29 19.76 26.47
N HIS A 284 -10.84 19.74 25.26
CA HIS A 284 -12.28 19.79 25.05
C HIS A 284 -12.87 18.41 25.27
N VAL A 285 -13.81 18.30 26.19
CA VAL A 285 -14.56 17.07 26.48
C VAL A 285 -16.00 17.29 26.04
N TYR A 286 -16.45 16.52 25.06
CA TYR A 286 -17.79 16.70 24.49
C TYR A 286 -18.57 15.40 24.32
N ASN A 287 -19.90 15.50 24.41
CA ASN A 287 -20.80 14.35 24.21
C ASN A 287 -21.44 14.43 22.82
N TRP A 288 -20.91 13.66 21.86
CA TRP A 288 -21.37 13.70 20.47
C TRP A 288 -22.80 13.18 20.28
N GLN A 289 -23.30 12.31 21.17
CA GLN A 289 -24.69 11.85 21.11
C GLN A 289 -25.69 12.94 21.50
N ILE A 290 -25.33 13.80 22.44
CA ILE A 290 -26.14 14.99 22.77
C ILE A 290 -26.06 15.99 21.62
N LEU A 291 -24.86 16.24 21.08
CA LEU A 291 -24.66 17.14 19.95
C LEU A 291 -25.45 16.72 18.70
N GLU A 292 -25.49 15.43 18.38
CA GLU A 292 -26.31 14.87 17.29
C GLU A 292 -27.78 15.25 17.44
N LYS A 293 -28.33 15.15 18.67
CA LYS A 293 -29.71 15.55 18.97
C LYS A 293 -29.91 17.06 18.83
N LEU A 294 -28.94 17.87 19.29
CA LEU A 294 -29.00 19.32 19.15
C LEU A 294 -28.99 19.75 17.69
N ALA A 295 -28.20 19.09 16.84
CA ALA A 295 -28.10 19.36 15.41
C ALA A 295 -29.40 19.10 14.61
N GLN A 296 -30.42 18.49 15.21
CA GLN A 296 -31.73 18.29 14.60
C GLN A 296 -32.69 19.46 14.82
N ASP A 297 -32.42 20.34 15.78
CA ASP A 297 -33.30 21.46 16.12
C ASP A 297 -32.64 22.80 15.77
N LYS A 298 -33.28 23.55 14.86
CA LYS A 298 -32.80 24.83 14.32
C LYS A 298 -32.53 25.89 15.39
N LYS A 299 -33.06 25.75 16.61
CA LYS A 299 -32.77 26.69 17.71
C LYS A 299 -31.37 26.53 18.31
N ASN A 300 -30.73 25.38 18.08
CA ASN A 300 -29.46 25.01 18.72
C ASN A 300 -28.24 25.17 17.79
N TYR A 301 -28.48 25.34 16.48
CA TYR A 301 -27.43 25.46 15.49
C TYR A 301 -27.62 26.68 14.57
N LYS A 302 -26.51 27.17 14.03
CA LYS A 302 -26.48 28.11 12.91
C LYS A 302 -26.19 27.36 11.63
N VAL A 303 -26.62 27.90 10.49
CA VAL A 303 -26.20 27.40 9.17
C VAL A 303 -25.15 28.35 8.63
N ILE A 304 -23.93 27.86 8.43
CA ILE A 304 -22.79 28.62 7.88
C ILE A 304 -22.29 27.87 6.65
N ASN A 305 -22.19 28.55 5.51
CA ASN A 305 -21.82 27.94 4.23
C ASN A 305 -22.64 26.66 3.89
N GLY A 306 -23.92 26.63 4.27
CA GLY A 306 -24.81 25.47 4.07
C GLY A 306 -24.66 24.32 5.07
N HIS A 307 -23.74 24.43 6.03
CA HIS A 307 -23.45 23.41 7.04
C HIS A 307 -24.01 23.77 8.42
N ARG A 308 -24.43 22.76 9.19
CA ARG A 308 -25.02 22.94 10.52
C ARG A 308 -23.92 23.04 11.57
N VAL A 309 -23.90 24.13 12.32
CA VAL A 309 -22.92 24.40 13.38
C VAL A 309 -23.65 24.57 14.70
N VAL A 310 -23.57 23.56 15.58
CA VAL A 310 -24.09 23.62 16.95
C VAL A 310 -23.26 24.65 17.71
N THR A 311 -23.95 25.63 18.29
CA THR A 311 -23.30 26.74 19.00
C THR A 311 -22.75 26.29 20.35
N ILE A 312 -21.69 26.95 20.83
CA ILE A 312 -21.12 26.74 22.18
C ILE A 312 -22.24 26.83 23.23
N ASP A 313 -23.05 27.86 23.16
CA ASP A 313 -24.19 28.12 24.04
C ASP A 313 -25.16 26.94 24.15
N ALA A 314 -25.54 26.35 23.01
CA ALA A 314 -26.46 25.22 22.98
C ALA A 314 -25.81 23.95 23.56
N ALA A 315 -24.53 23.71 23.24
CA ALA A 315 -23.79 22.58 23.76
C ALA A 315 -23.61 22.67 25.29
N VAL A 316 -23.22 23.83 25.82
CA VAL A 316 -23.06 24.07 27.26
C VAL A 316 -24.40 23.93 27.99
N LYS A 317 -25.48 24.55 27.49
CA LYS A 317 -26.83 24.45 28.11
C LYS A 317 -27.34 23.01 28.17
N ALA A 318 -26.96 22.18 27.20
CA ALA A 318 -27.31 20.77 27.16
C ALA A 318 -26.37 19.87 27.97
N GLY A 319 -25.29 20.41 28.56
CA GLY A 319 -24.27 19.64 29.27
C GLY A 319 -23.43 18.75 28.34
N ALA A 320 -23.13 19.25 27.14
CA ALA A 320 -22.44 18.50 26.08
C ALA A 320 -21.00 18.95 25.81
N LEU A 321 -20.50 20.03 26.43
CA LEU A 321 -19.16 20.58 26.20
C LEU A 321 -18.57 21.10 27.52
N PHE A 322 -17.33 20.68 27.81
CA PHE A 322 -16.55 21.02 29.00
C PHE A 322 -15.06 21.18 28.63
N LEU A 323 -14.29 21.83 29.50
CA LEU A 323 -12.84 21.94 29.36
C LEU A 323 -12.11 21.30 30.55
N ILE A 324 -10.94 20.71 30.32
CA ILE A 324 -9.98 20.29 31.36
C ILE A 324 -8.63 20.96 31.06
N PRO A 325 -7.97 21.65 32.00
CA PRO A 325 -6.64 22.20 31.76
C PRO A 325 -5.57 21.11 31.50
N GLU A 326 -4.69 21.30 30.51
CA GLU A 326 -3.63 20.37 30.11
C GLU A 326 -2.26 21.06 30.00
N SER A 327 -1.20 20.47 30.56
CA SER A 327 0.17 20.98 30.47
C SER A 327 0.88 20.40 29.24
N LYS A 328 1.72 21.11 28.48
CA LYS A 328 1.64 22.53 28.10
C LYS A 328 1.78 22.53 26.57
N SER A 329 0.83 23.16 25.87
CA SER A 329 0.68 23.01 24.43
C SER A 329 0.68 21.54 24.01
N PRO A 330 -0.22 20.72 24.59
CA PRO A 330 -0.25 19.27 24.41
C PRO A 330 -0.37 18.87 22.93
N HIS A 331 -0.12 17.60 22.63
CA HIS A 331 -0.20 17.07 21.27
C HIS A 331 -1.00 15.77 21.15
N GLY A 332 -0.46 14.62 21.57
CA GLY A 332 -1.21 13.36 21.57
C GLY A 332 -2.39 13.41 22.52
N CYS A 333 -3.53 12.87 22.08
CA CYS A 333 -4.74 12.66 22.85
C CYS A 333 -5.26 11.26 22.55
N ASP A 334 -4.90 10.28 23.37
CA ASP A 334 -5.13 8.86 23.06
C ASP A 334 -6.03 8.21 24.12
N VAL A 335 -7.15 7.62 23.72
CA VAL A 335 -8.11 6.96 24.62
C VAL A 335 -7.74 5.49 24.82
N SER A 336 -7.71 5.03 26.07
CA SER A 336 -7.35 3.64 26.41
C SER A 336 -8.30 2.62 25.76
N PRO A 337 -7.86 1.36 25.54
CA PRO A 337 -8.69 0.32 24.91
C PRO A 337 -10.03 0.06 25.60
N ASP A 338 -10.09 0.15 26.93
CA ASP A 338 -11.32 0.05 27.72
C ASP A 338 -12.14 1.37 27.77
N GLY A 339 -11.55 2.44 27.25
CA GLY A 339 -12.09 3.79 27.18
C GLY A 339 -12.21 4.52 28.50
N ARG A 340 -11.64 3.99 29.58
CA ARG A 340 -11.69 4.65 30.88
C ARG A 340 -10.71 5.82 30.98
N TYR A 341 -9.55 5.72 30.35
CA TYR A 341 -8.47 6.68 30.52
C TYR A 341 -8.19 7.45 29.24
N ILE A 342 -7.82 8.72 29.39
CA ILE A 342 -7.38 9.60 28.30
C ILE A 342 -5.93 9.98 28.59
N ILE A 343 -5.02 9.64 27.68
CA ILE A 343 -3.58 9.82 27.84
C ILE A 343 -3.17 10.99 26.96
N VAL A 344 -2.57 12.01 27.57
CA VAL A 344 -2.16 13.23 26.86
C VAL A 344 -0.67 13.46 27.01
N GLY A 345 0.01 13.63 25.87
CA GLY A 345 1.43 13.96 25.81
C GLY A 345 1.65 15.46 26.01
N GLY A 346 2.49 15.83 27.00
CA GLY A 346 2.66 17.21 27.43
C GLY A 346 3.46 18.11 26.48
N LYS A 347 4.06 17.58 25.42
CA LYS A 347 4.93 18.25 24.43
C LYS A 347 6.01 19.14 25.03
N LEU A 348 5.66 20.36 25.43
CA LEU A 348 6.58 21.31 26.08
C LEU A 348 6.79 20.98 27.56
N ASP A 349 5.85 20.26 28.18
CA ASP A 349 6.00 19.64 29.48
C ASP A 349 6.61 18.23 29.36
N THR A 350 7.44 17.84 30.33
CA THR A 350 8.18 16.56 30.28
C THR A 350 7.34 15.33 30.69
N HIS A 351 6.07 15.53 31.03
CA HIS A 351 5.19 14.48 31.50
C HIS A 351 4.13 14.07 30.47
N ALA A 352 3.55 12.89 30.71
CA ALA A 352 2.25 12.52 30.19
C ALA A 352 1.20 12.52 31.31
N SER A 353 0.03 13.07 31.03
CA SER A 353 -1.13 13.09 31.93
C SER A 353 -2.08 11.94 31.62
N VAL A 354 -2.63 11.32 32.65
CA VAL A 354 -3.64 10.25 32.55
C VAL A 354 -4.92 10.73 33.20
N TYR A 355 -5.93 11.10 32.43
CA TYR A 355 -7.25 11.46 32.95
C TYR A 355 -8.13 10.22 33.17
N ASP A 356 -8.98 10.23 34.20
CA ASP A 356 -9.93 9.15 34.50
C ASP A 356 -11.34 9.61 34.15
N PHE A 357 -11.93 9.01 33.11
CA PHE A 357 -13.25 9.36 32.62
C PHE A 357 -14.34 9.22 33.69
N ARG A 358 -14.20 8.29 34.66
CA ARG A 358 -15.16 8.18 35.76
C ARG A 358 -15.17 9.42 36.63
N LYS A 359 -14.00 9.98 36.91
CA LYS A 359 -13.86 11.22 37.69
C LYS A 359 -14.38 12.42 36.92
N ILE A 360 -14.05 12.52 35.62
CA ILE A 360 -14.61 13.53 34.71
C ILE A 360 -16.14 13.49 34.76
N LYS A 361 -16.73 12.29 34.59
CA LYS A 361 -18.17 12.10 34.58
C LYS A 361 -18.81 12.45 35.93
N GLU A 362 -18.16 12.12 37.03
CA GLU A 362 -18.62 12.48 38.38
C GLU A 362 -18.68 14.01 38.59
N LEU A 363 -17.64 14.75 38.13
CA LEU A 363 -17.63 16.21 38.19
C LEU A 363 -18.76 16.82 37.34
N ILE A 364 -18.97 16.30 36.13
CA ILE A 364 -20.05 16.72 35.24
C ILE A 364 -21.41 16.49 35.89
N ASP A 365 -21.66 15.30 36.43
CA ASP A 365 -22.95 14.91 37.03
C ASP A 365 -23.27 15.72 38.28
N LYS A 366 -22.26 16.02 39.11
CA LYS A 366 -22.41 16.87 40.29
C LYS A 366 -22.41 18.36 39.97
N LYS A 367 -22.08 18.74 38.73
CA LYS A 367 -21.86 20.14 38.31
C LYS A 367 -20.78 20.84 39.13
N GLU A 368 -19.72 20.10 39.49
CA GLU A 368 -18.56 20.62 40.19
C GLU A 368 -17.54 21.18 39.18
N TYR A 369 -17.56 22.51 38.99
CA TYR A 369 -16.68 23.21 38.05
C TYR A 369 -15.67 24.09 38.79
N ALA A 370 -14.43 24.11 38.32
CA ALA A 370 -13.37 24.99 38.81
C ALA A 370 -13.58 26.45 38.35
N GLY A 371 -14.30 26.64 37.25
CA GLY A 371 -14.62 27.95 36.70
C GLY A 371 -15.34 27.85 35.36
N THR A 372 -15.34 28.95 34.63
CA THR A 372 -15.82 29.02 33.25
C THR A 372 -14.81 29.78 32.42
N ASP A 373 -14.60 29.36 31.17
CA ASP A 373 -13.77 30.11 30.23
C ASP A 373 -14.49 31.39 29.76
N PRO A 374 -13.81 32.30 29.03
CA PRO A 374 -14.41 33.54 28.53
C PRO A 374 -15.63 33.33 27.61
N TYR A 375 -15.80 32.13 27.05
CA TYR A 375 -16.90 31.76 26.16
C TYR A 375 -18.03 31.02 26.88
N GLY A 376 -17.96 30.91 28.21
CA GLY A 376 -19.00 30.33 29.07
C GLY A 376 -18.95 28.80 29.19
N ILE A 377 -17.87 28.16 28.73
CA ILE A 377 -17.69 26.71 28.83
C ILE A 377 -17.24 26.36 30.25
N PRO A 378 -17.91 25.42 30.94
CA PRO A 378 -17.48 25.00 32.28
C PRO A 378 -16.12 24.30 32.25
N ILE A 379 -15.24 24.71 33.15
CA ILE A 379 -13.91 24.13 33.34
C ILE A 379 -13.98 23.14 34.50
N LEU A 380 -13.62 21.88 34.23
CA LEU A 380 -13.46 20.86 35.26
C LEU A 380 -12.10 21.02 35.94
N ASP A 381 -12.04 20.68 37.22
CA ASP A 381 -10.78 20.72 37.97
C ASP A 381 -9.81 19.63 37.45
N ARG A 382 -8.59 20.05 37.10
CA ARG A 382 -7.56 19.18 36.52
C ARG A 382 -7.21 18.01 37.43
N GLU A 383 -6.85 18.31 38.70
CA GLU A 383 -6.42 17.29 39.66
C GLU A 383 -7.54 16.31 39.99
N LYS A 384 -8.76 16.81 40.16
CA LYS A 384 -9.93 15.95 40.40
C LYS A 384 -10.26 15.09 39.19
N SER A 385 -10.00 15.54 37.97
CA SER A 385 -10.23 14.77 36.74
C SER A 385 -9.14 13.72 36.47
N MET A 386 -7.95 13.90 37.03
CA MET A 386 -6.76 13.11 36.69
C MET A 386 -6.63 11.83 37.53
N HIS A 387 -6.16 10.75 36.93
CA HIS A 387 -5.64 9.56 37.63
C HIS A 387 -4.23 9.84 38.18
N GLY A 388 -3.37 10.39 37.34
CA GLY A 388 -2.05 10.92 37.72
C GLY A 388 -1.26 11.39 36.49
N GLN A 389 0.01 11.74 36.72
CA GLN A 389 0.93 12.24 35.71
C GLN A 389 2.31 11.58 35.92
N VAL A 390 3.03 11.29 34.85
CA VAL A 390 4.34 10.62 34.90
C VAL A 390 5.36 11.41 34.08
N GLU A 391 6.51 11.73 34.66
CA GLU A 391 7.62 12.33 33.93
C GLU A 391 8.24 11.29 33.00
N LEU A 392 8.15 11.52 31.69
CA LEU A 392 8.65 10.57 30.69
C LEU A 392 9.98 11.03 30.11
N GLY A 393 10.17 12.33 29.88
CA GLY A 393 11.35 12.89 29.22
C GLY A 393 10.98 14.08 28.35
N LEU A 394 11.92 14.56 27.53
CA LEU A 394 11.71 15.77 26.72
C LEU A 394 10.90 15.48 25.45
N GLY A 395 9.80 16.21 25.28
CA GLY A 395 8.93 16.13 24.11
C GLY A 395 7.95 14.95 24.05
N PRO A 396 7.17 14.59 25.10
CA PRO A 396 6.14 13.57 24.99
C PRO A 396 5.07 13.97 23.97
N LEU A 397 4.96 13.23 22.87
CA LEU A 397 4.02 13.53 21.78
C LEU A 397 2.86 12.55 21.76
N HIS A 398 3.08 11.31 21.34
CA HIS A 398 2.02 10.37 20.97
C HIS A 398 2.10 9.05 21.72
N THR A 399 0.94 8.43 21.96
CA THR A 399 0.86 7.17 22.67
C THR A 399 0.14 6.07 21.88
N SER A 400 0.59 4.82 22.03
CA SER A 400 -0.12 3.63 21.51
C SER A 400 -0.07 2.48 22.52
N PHE A 401 -1.10 1.64 22.54
CA PHE A 401 -1.34 0.66 23.62
C PHE A 401 -0.84 -0.75 23.30
N ASP A 402 -0.36 -1.49 24.30
CA ASP A 402 0.01 -2.90 24.18
C ASP A 402 -1.22 -3.81 24.24
N SER A 403 -1.06 -5.10 23.91
CA SER A 403 -2.09 -6.11 24.18
C SER A 403 -2.16 -6.47 25.67
N GLN A 404 -1.12 -6.18 26.44
CA GLN A 404 -1.10 -6.27 27.89
C GLN A 404 -1.82 -5.09 28.52
N ASP A 405 -2.81 -5.38 29.35
CA ASP A 405 -3.57 -4.36 30.06
C ASP A 405 -2.66 -3.44 30.91
N GLY A 406 -2.93 -2.14 30.85
CA GLY A 406 -2.14 -1.13 31.57
C GLY A 406 -0.83 -0.72 30.92
N ILE A 407 -0.38 -1.38 29.85
CA ILE A 407 0.91 -1.08 29.20
C ILE A 407 0.71 -0.27 27.92
N LEU A 408 1.55 0.75 27.73
CA LEU A 408 1.57 1.57 26.52
C LEU A 408 2.98 2.12 26.23
N TYR A 409 3.11 2.74 25.06
CA TYR A 409 4.36 3.29 24.54
C TYR A 409 4.13 4.74 24.13
N THR A 410 5.02 5.66 24.54
CA THR A 410 4.93 7.09 24.23
C THR A 410 6.21 7.58 23.53
N SER A 411 6.07 8.39 22.49
CA SER A 411 7.19 9.01 21.77
C SER A 411 7.72 10.24 22.51
N LEU A 412 9.04 10.41 22.50
CA LEU A 412 9.75 11.58 22.99
C LEU A 412 10.52 12.24 21.85
N TYR A 413 9.98 13.35 21.33
CA TYR A 413 10.54 14.03 20.15
C TYR A 413 11.96 14.55 20.39
N VAL A 414 12.22 15.20 21.52
CA VAL A 414 13.50 15.84 21.79
C VAL A 414 14.55 14.82 22.23
N ASP A 415 14.16 13.90 23.13
CA ASP A 415 15.05 12.81 23.55
C ASP A 415 15.29 11.78 22.45
N SER A 416 14.47 11.80 21.38
CA SER A 416 14.51 10.83 20.27
C SER A 416 14.36 9.39 20.78
N GLN A 417 13.30 9.14 21.55
CA GLN A 417 13.07 7.89 22.26
C GLN A 417 11.63 7.43 22.20
N ILE A 418 11.42 6.13 22.41
CA ILE A 418 10.15 5.56 22.85
C ILE A 418 10.27 5.17 24.33
N VAL A 419 9.26 5.51 25.13
CA VAL A 419 9.13 5.10 26.53
C VAL A 419 8.00 4.09 26.67
N LYS A 420 8.30 2.91 27.20
CA LYS A 420 7.31 1.92 27.64
C LYS A 420 6.96 2.18 29.10
N TRP A 421 5.68 2.32 29.42
CA TRP A 421 5.25 2.56 30.80
C TRP A 421 3.88 1.96 31.12
N ASP A 422 3.62 1.79 32.41
CA ASP A 422 2.35 1.34 32.98
C ASP A 422 1.55 2.57 33.41
N TYR A 423 0.45 2.87 32.71
CA TYR A 423 -0.35 4.06 32.95
C TYR A 423 -1.34 3.90 34.10
N LYS A 424 -1.65 2.66 34.50
CA LYS A 424 -2.53 2.38 35.65
C LYS A 424 -1.75 2.50 36.96
N ASN A 425 -0.50 2.02 36.97
CA ASN A 425 0.40 2.11 38.11
C ASN A 425 1.36 3.30 38.06
N LEU A 426 1.29 4.12 37.01
CA LEU A 426 2.06 5.36 36.81
C LEU A 426 3.59 5.12 36.88
N LYS A 427 4.10 4.12 36.14
CA LYS A 427 5.49 3.67 36.25
C LYS A 427 6.17 3.47 34.89
N VAL A 428 7.33 4.10 34.70
CA VAL A 428 8.23 3.83 33.56
C VAL A 428 8.87 2.45 33.67
N LEU A 429 8.85 1.70 32.57
CA LEU A 429 9.33 0.30 32.50
C LEU A 429 10.56 0.14 31.62
N ASP A 430 10.61 0.85 30.49
CA ASP A 430 11.72 0.76 29.54
C ASP A 430 11.81 2.01 28.66
N LYS A 431 13.00 2.24 28.07
CA LYS A 431 13.24 3.27 27.07
C LYS A 431 14.13 2.73 25.97
N ILE A 432 13.89 3.16 24.73
CA ILE A 432 14.74 2.84 23.58
C ILE A 432 14.96 4.09 22.73
N ASN A 433 16.18 4.25 22.20
CA ASN A 433 16.50 5.32 21.25
C ASN A 433 15.97 4.97 19.85
N VAL A 434 15.41 5.98 19.18
CA VAL A 434 14.96 5.95 17.78
C VAL A 434 15.64 7.09 17.01
N HIS A 435 15.60 7.08 15.68
CA HIS A 435 16.58 7.80 14.86
C HIS A 435 15.97 8.50 13.64
N TYR A 436 15.64 9.79 13.72
CA TYR A 436 15.61 10.65 14.90
C TYR A 436 14.36 11.51 14.97
N ASN A 437 14.14 12.06 16.17
CA ASN A 437 13.07 13.01 16.47
C ASN A 437 11.70 12.43 16.10
N ILE A 438 11.35 11.33 16.74
CA ILE A 438 10.08 10.64 16.57
C ILE A 438 8.88 11.58 16.76
N GLY A 439 7.94 11.54 15.82
CA GLY A 439 6.63 12.15 15.95
C GLY A 439 5.63 11.17 16.58
N HIS A 440 4.83 10.53 15.72
CA HIS A 440 3.87 9.50 16.11
C HIS A 440 4.52 8.13 16.24
N LEU A 441 3.77 7.21 16.85
CA LEU A 441 4.05 5.79 16.85
C LEU A 441 2.75 4.99 16.80
N ASP A 442 2.82 3.75 16.33
CA ASP A 442 1.71 2.78 16.41
C ASP A 442 2.24 1.44 16.89
N THR A 443 1.50 0.79 17.78
CA THR A 443 1.65 -0.64 18.09
C THR A 443 0.61 -1.41 17.28
N MET A 444 0.81 -2.71 17.04
CA MET A 444 -0.13 -3.42 16.15
C MET A 444 -1.58 -3.37 16.68
N GLU A 445 -2.48 -2.77 15.90
CA GLU A 445 -3.87 -2.43 16.27
C GLU A 445 -4.00 -1.59 17.56
N GLY A 446 -2.99 -0.77 17.85
CA GLY A 446 -2.75 -0.15 19.16
C GLY A 446 -3.82 0.80 19.64
N LYS A 447 -4.47 1.53 18.72
CA LYS A 447 -5.54 2.49 19.04
C LYS A 447 -6.95 1.83 19.07
N SER A 448 -7.05 0.55 18.74
CA SER A 448 -8.32 -0.20 18.84
C SER A 448 -8.69 -0.57 20.28
N ALA A 449 -9.91 -1.05 20.50
CA ALA A 449 -10.34 -1.64 21.77
C ALA A 449 -9.67 -2.99 22.08
N LYS A 450 -8.95 -3.60 21.12
CA LYS A 450 -8.23 -4.88 21.31
C LYS A 450 -6.84 -4.88 20.63
N PRO A 451 -5.88 -4.10 21.15
CA PRO A 451 -4.52 -4.09 20.64
C PRO A 451 -3.90 -5.49 20.54
N LYS A 452 -3.01 -5.68 19.57
CA LYS A 452 -2.28 -6.93 19.37
C LYS A 452 -0.85 -6.89 19.91
N GLY A 453 -0.25 -5.70 20.04
CA GLY A 453 1.13 -5.56 20.49
C GLY A 453 2.10 -6.15 19.46
N LYS A 454 3.03 -7.00 19.89
CA LYS A 454 4.05 -7.69 19.06
C LYS A 454 5.12 -6.79 18.46
N TYR A 455 4.72 -5.71 17.77
CA TYR A 455 5.61 -4.72 17.19
C TYR A 455 5.11 -3.30 17.47
N ALA A 456 6.05 -2.36 17.51
CA ALA A 456 5.80 -0.93 17.46
C ALA A 456 6.52 -0.32 16.24
N ILE A 457 5.96 0.75 15.68
CA ILE A 457 6.54 1.50 14.56
C ILE A 457 6.78 2.92 15.04
N ALA A 458 8.02 3.40 14.94
CA ALA A 458 8.37 4.80 15.16
C ALA A 458 8.38 5.56 13.84
N LEU A 459 7.77 6.75 13.81
CA LEU A 459 7.79 7.64 12.64
C LEU A 459 8.79 8.77 12.92
N ASP A 460 10.04 8.54 12.56
CA ASP A 460 11.15 9.46 12.77
C ASP A 460 11.22 10.52 11.67
N LYS A 461 11.34 11.78 12.09
CA LYS A 461 11.25 12.95 11.21
C LYS A 461 12.56 13.27 10.51
N LEU A 462 13.69 12.89 11.11
CA LEU A 462 15.03 13.19 10.61
C LEU A 462 15.83 11.90 10.44
N SER A 463 16.19 11.54 9.20
CA SER A 463 17.00 10.34 8.96
C SER A 463 18.52 10.57 8.97
N ILE A 464 18.98 11.81 8.82
CA ILE A 464 20.39 12.26 8.96
C ILE A 464 21.44 11.27 8.38
N ASP A 465 21.96 10.35 9.19
CA ASP A 465 23.05 9.43 8.88
C ASP A 465 22.61 7.96 8.74
N ARG A 466 21.31 7.67 8.84
CA ARG A 466 20.76 6.30 8.79
C ARG A 466 20.90 5.64 7.42
N PHE A 467 20.99 6.44 6.36
CA PHE A 467 21.02 5.97 4.98
C PHE A 467 22.14 6.66 4.18
N ASN A 468 22.43 6.12 3.00
CA ASN A 468 23.33 6.77 2.06
C ASN A 468 22.79 8.17 1.70
N PRO A 469 23.64 9.22 1.64
CA PRO A 469 23.20 10.54 1.23
C PRO A 469 22.63 10.56 -0.20
N VAL A 470 21.44 11.13 -0.37
CA VAL A 470 20.74 11.24 -1.66
C VAL A 470 20.43 12.69 -2.07
N GLY A 471 21.08 13.66 -1.43
CA GLY A 471 20.89 15.09 -1.65
C GLY A 471 20.33 15.81 -0.41
N PRO A 472 20.04 17.12 -0.51
CA PRO A 472 19.60 17.93 0.63
C PRO A 472 18.22 17.56 1.19
N LEU A 473 17.34 16.98 0.38
CA LEU A 473 16.04 16.47 0.83
C LEU A 473 16.22 15.02 1.27
N HIS A 474 16.21 14.80 2.59
CA HIS A 474 16.34 13.48 3.20
C HIS A 474 15.00 12.74 3.18
N PRO A 475 15.00 11.40 3.10
CA PRO A 475 13.80 10.61 3.42
C PRO A 475 13.49 10.68 4.92
N GLN A 476 12.25 10.40 5.29
CA GLN A 476 11.87 10.06 6.66
C GLN A 476 12.26 8.61 6.98
N ASN A 477 12.16 8.20 8.24
CA ASN A 477 12.55 6.87 8.68
C ASN A 477 11.43 6.22 9.51
N HIS A 478 10.93 5.08 9.04
CA HIS A 478 10.04 4.25 9.85
C HIS A 478 10.86 3.14 10.48
N GLN A 479 10.98 3.16 11.80
CA GLN A 479 11.72 2.14 12.54
C GLN A 479 10.78 1.08 13.11
N LEU A 480 11.11 -0.20 12.95
CA LEU A 480 10.37 -1.32 13.53
C LEU A 480 11.03 -1.76 14.85
N ILE A 481 10.22 -1.83 15.90
CA ILE A 481 10.63 -2.27 17.23
C ILE A 481 9.89 -3.56 17.60
N ASP A 482 10.62 -4.60 17.97
CA ASP A 482 10.07 -5.80 18.60
C ASP A 482 9.77 -5.50 20.07
N ILE A 483 8.52 -5.74 20.47
CA ILE A 483 8.03 -5.47 21.84
C ILE A 483 7.53 -6.74 22.54
N ASN A 484 7.78 -7.93 21.97
CA ASN A 484 7.41 -9.21 22.61
C ASN A 484 8.29 -9.55 23.81
N GLY A 485 9.53 -9.06 23.79
CA GLY A 485 10.51 -9.31 24.84
C GLY A 485 10.28 -8.49 26.11
N PRO A 486 11.08 -8.76 27.16
CA PRO A 486 11.10 -7.94 28.37
C PRO A 486 11.66 -6.53 28.12
N LYS A 487 12.39 -6.34 27.02
CA LYS A 487 12.97 -5.07 26.57
C LYS A 487 12.56 -4.81 25.12
N MET A 488 12.42 -3.54 24.78
CA MET A 488 12.21 -3.12 23.39
C MET A 488 13.48 -3.34 22.57
N GLU A 489 13.34 -3.84 21.34
CA GLU A 489 14.46 -4.07 20.43
C GLU A 489 14.19 -3.44 19.06
N LEU A 490 14.97 -2.43 18.67
CA LEU A 490 14.99 -1.91 17.32
C LEU A 490 15.54 -2.98 16.37
N ILE A 491 14.76 -3.34 15.34
CA ILE A 491 15.08 -4.46 14.43
C ILE A 491 15.06 -4.08 12.94
N TYR A 492 14.58 -2.89 12.56
CA TYR A 492 14.57 -2.45 11.16
C TYR A 492 14.50 -0.93 11.01
N ASP A 493 15.15 -0.40 9.97
CA ASP A 493 15.03 0.99 9.51
C ASP A 493 14.50 0.99 8.06
N MET A 494 13.36 1.64 7.82
CA MET A 494 12.75 1.77 6.49
C MET A 494 12.82 3.23 6.02
N PRO A 495 13.62 3.56 4.99
CA PRO A 495 13.59 4.90 4.41
C PRO A 495 12.27 5.14 3.68
N ILE A 496 11.60 6.25 3.98
CA ILE A 496 10.39 6.70 3.28
C ILE A 496 10.73 7.94 2.43
N PRO A 497 10.78 7.81 1.09
CA PRO A 497 11.12 8.93 0.22
C PRO A 497 9.90 9.80 -0.16
N LEU A 498 8.68 9.43 0.29
CA LEU A 498 7.43 10.04 -0.16
C LEU A 498 6.83 10.93 0.93
N GLY A 499 7.21 12.22 0.92
CA GLY A 499 6.77 13.21 1.91
C GLY A 499 7.16 12.84 3.36
N GLU A 500 6.62 13.57 4.33
CA GLU A 500 6.73 13.25 5.75
C GLU A 500 5.45 12.55 6.26
N PRO A 501 5.41 11.21 6.36
CA PRO A 501 4.34 10.54 7.07
C PRO A 501 4.14 11.08 8.48
N HIS A 502 2.90 11.47 8.80
CA HIS A 502 2.56 12.01 10.12
C HIS A 502 2.09 10.92 11.09
N ASP A 503 1.23 10.00 10.65
CA ASP A 503 0.71 8.90 11.45
C ASP A 503 0.56 7.61 10.63
N VAL A 504 0.49 6.48 11.33
CA VAL A 504 0.17 5.18 10.75
C VAL A 504 -0.93 4.47 11.56
N VAL A 505 -1.66 3.59 10.89
CA VAL A 505 -2.49 2.58 11.54
C VAL A 505 -2.18 1.20 10.98
N SER A 506 -2.22 0.21 11.85
CA SER A 506 -1.97 -1.19 11.51
C SER A 506 -3.19 -2.06 11.74
N ILE A 507 -3.34 -3.09 10.90
CA ILE A 507 -4.41 -4.09 11.02
C ILE A 507 -3.86 -5.48 10.77
N ALA A 508 -4.37 -6.48 11.49
CA ALA A 508 -4.05 -7.87 11.21
C ALA A 508 -4.43 -8.21 9.75
N ALA A 509 -3.49 -8.81 9.00
CA ALA A 509 -3.70 -9.10 7.58
C ALA A 509 -4.91 -10.02 7.33
N SER A 510 -5.28 -10.84 8.33
CA SER A 510 -6.44 -11.74 8.29
C SER A 510 -7.80 -11.03 8.33
N LYS A 511 -7.86 -9.75 8.70
CA LYS A 511 -9.09 -8.95 8.70
C LYS A 511 -9.38 -8.30 7.36
N LEU A 512 -8.37 -8.21 6.48
CA LEU A 512 -8.55 -7.66 5.14
C LEU A 512 -9.01 -8.77 4.19
N THR A 513 -9.98 -8.46 3.33
CA THR A 513 -10.47 -9.38 2.30
C THR A 513 -10.46 -8.72 0.91
N PRO A 514 -9.27 -8.40 0.37
CA PRO A 514 -9.17 -7.69 -0.90
C PRO A 514 -9.74 -8.53 -2.05
N ALA A 515 -10.43 -7.88 -2.99
CA ALA A 515 -10.84 -8.47 -4.24
C ALA A 515 -9.61 -8.74 -5.12
N LEU A 516 -9.62 -9.88 -5.81
CA LEU A 516 -8.55 -10.26 -6.74
C LEU A 516 -8.82 -9.73 -8.16
N THR A 517 -10.10 -9.57 -8.49
CA THR A 517 -10.61 -9.05 -9.77
C THR A 517 -11.94 -8.35 -9.51
N TYR A 518 -12.41 -7.58 -10.49
CA TYR A 518 -13.74 -7.00 -10.48
C TYR A 518 -14.76 -7.88 -11.21
N ASN A 519 -16.04 -7.69 -10.91
CA ASN A 519 -17.08 -8.14 -11.82
C ASN A 519 -16.92 -7.41 -13.16
N MET A 520 -17.16 -8.10 -14.27
CA MET A 520 -16.98 -7.54 -15.60
C MET A 520 -17.77 -6.23 -15.78
N GLY A 521 -17.08 -5.16 -16.20
CA GLY A 521 -17.69 -3.86 -16.40
C GLY A 521 -17.82 -2.99 -15.14
N THR A 522 -17.07 -3.25 -14.06
CA THR A 522 -17.22 -2.47 -12.82
C THR A 522 -16.56 -1.09 -12.93
N ASN A 523 -17.21 -0.05 -12.40
CA ASN A 523 -16.59 1.24 -12.10
C ASN A 523 -16.01 1.19 -10.67
N SER A 524 -14.68 1.19 -10.54
CA SER A 524 -14.01 1.03 -9.23
C SER A 524 -14.28 2.17 -8.24
N ARG A 525 -14.68 3.37 -8.70
CA ARG A 525 -14.96 4.52 -7.82
C ARG A 525 -16.32 4.44 -7.14
N THR A 526 -17.23 3.68 -7.73
CA THR A 526 -18.61 3.51 -7.24
C THR A 526 -18.90 2.09 -6.74
N GLY A 527 -18.14 1.10 -7.22
CA GLY A 527 -18.41 -0.32 -6.99
C GLY A 527 -19.58 -0.88 -7.80
N GLU A 528 -20.22 -0.05 -8.62
CA GLU A 528 -21.38 -0.41 -9.45
C GLU A 528 -20.97 -0.80 -10.88
N ALA A 529 -21.89 -1.42 -11.61
CA ALA A 529 -21.69 -1.70 -13.03
C ALA A 529 -21.63 -0.38 -13.81
N SER A 530 -20.60 -0.21 -14.62
CA SER A 530 -20.47 0.92 -15.53
C SER A 530 -21.57 0.86 -16.60
N PRO A 531 -22.26 1.98 -16.88
CA PRO A 531 -23.23 2.03 -17.98
C PRO A 531 -22.56 1.93 -19.36
N TYR A 532 -21.23 2.01 -19.42
CA TYR A 532 -20.44 1.96 -20.64
C TYR A 532 -19.68 0.65 -20.82
N ALA A 533 -19.90 -0.32 -19.92
CA ALA A 533 -19.29 -1.64 -20.00
C ALA A 533 -19.51 -2.23 -21.40
N THR A 534 -18.42 -2.58 -22.06
CA THR A 534 -18.42 -3.11 -23.43
C THR A 534 -17.82 -4.50 -23.42
N LEU A 535 -18.48 -5.45 -24.08
CA LEU A 535 -17.99 -6.81 -24.24
C LEU A 535 -17.44 -7.04 -25.66
N ALA A 536 -16.68 -8.12 -25.83
CA ALA A 536 -16.18 -8.53 -27.13
C ALA A 536 -17.31 -8.59 -28.18
N GLY A 537 -17.10 -7.95 -29.32
CA GLY A 537 -18.07 -7.83 -30.42
C GLY A 537 -19.07 -6.68 -30.27
N GLN A 538 -19.03 -5.90 -29.19
CA GLN A 538 -19.87 -4.72 -28.96
C GLN A 538 -19.11 -3.40 -29.14
N GLU A 539 -17.82 -3.48 -29.47
CA GLU A 539 -16.95 -2.33 -29.73
C GLU A 539 -17.50 -1.51 -30.90
N ARG A 540 -17.50 -0.19 -30.74
CA ARG A 540 -18.06 0.72 -31.74
C ARG A 540 -17.58 2.14 -31.54
N VAL A 541 -17.65 2.92 -32.63
CA VAL A 541 -17.41 4.35 -32.62
C VAL A 541 -18.71 5.05 -33.03
N GLU A 542 -19.22 5.89 -32.15
CA GLU A 542 -20.44 6.65 -32.36
C GLU A 542 -20.10 8.13 -32.52
N ARG A 543 -20.71 8.80 -33.49
CA ARG A 543 -20.49 10.23 -33.75
C ARG A 543 -21.81 10.98 -33.65
N ASN A 544 -21.83 12.01 -32.81
CA ASN A 544 -22.91 12.99 -32.73
C ASN A 544 -22.33 14.41 -32.89
N GLY A 545 -22.32 14.89 -34.13
CA GLY A 545 -21.66 16.14 -34.50
C GLY A 545 -20.16 16.08 -34.22
N LYS A 546 -19.67 16.97 -33.34
CA LYS A 546 -18.27 17.01 -32.87
C LYS A 546 -17.96 16.03 -31.75
N ASN A 547 -18.97 15.45 -31.11
CA ASN A 547 -18.74 14.49 -30.03
C ASN A 547 -18.57 13.09 -30.65
N VAL A 548 -17.48 12.42 -30.33
CA VAL A 548 -17.18 11.06 -30.74
C VAL A 548 -17.02 10.20 -29.50
N THR A 549 -17.84 9.15 -29.38
CA THR A 549 -17.77 8.21 -28.28
C THR A 549 -17.28 6.87 -28.81
N VAL A 550 -16.19 6.37 -28.22
CA VAL A 550 -15.58 5.08 -28.55
C VAL A 550 -15.87 4.13 -27.40
N TYR A 551 -16.50 3.01 -27.72
CA TYR A 551 -16.67 1.88 -26.81
C TYR A 551 -15.62 0.84 -27.18
N ALA A 552 -14.64 0.68 -26.30
CA ALA A 552 -13.45 -0.11 -26.53
C ALA A 552 -13.33 -1.23 -25.50
N THR A 553 -12.69 -2.33 -25.92
CA THR A 553 -12.32 -3.43 -25.02
C THR A 553 -10.83 -3.63 -25.02
N MET A 554 -10.35 -4.15 -23.90
CA MET A 554 -8.95 -4.52 -23.68
C MET A 554 -8.90 -5.95 -23.21
N ILE A 555 -8.16 -6.76 -23.94
CA ILE A 555 -7.82 -8.13 -23.57
C ILE A 555 -6.39 -8.34 -24.05
N ARG A 556 -5.58 -9.08 -23.32
CA ARG A 556 -4.14 -9.23 -23.59
C ARG A 556 -3.80 -9.29 -25.08
N SER A 557 -2.90 -8.39 -25.47
CA SER A 557 -2.42 -8.16 -26.84
C SER A 557 -3.38 -7.47 -27.81
N HIS A 558 -4.58 -7.07 -27.39
CA HIS A 558 -5.57 -6.44 -28.25
C HIS A 558 -6.24 -5.25 -27.56
N ILE A 559 -6.22 -4.10 -28.24
CA ILE A 559 -7.09 -2.96 -27.93
C ILE A 559 -8.05 -2.83 -29.10
N ASN A 560 -9.34 -2.99 -28.84
CA ASN A 560 -10.36 -2.91 -29.90
C ASN A 560 -11.22 -1.66 -29.69
N PRO A 561 -11.40 -0.79 -30.71
CA PRO A 561 -10.78 -0.88 -32.04
C PRO A 561 -9.28 -0.50 -32.02
N GLU A 562 -8.53 -0.96 -33.02
CA GLU A 562 -7.11 -0.60 -33.25
C GLU A 562 -6.94 0.71 -34.04
N HIS A 563 -8.02 1.20 -34.66
CA HIS A 563 -8.03 2.47 -35.40
C HIS A 563 -9.22 3.31 -34.97
N ILE A 564 -8.94 4.51 -34.45
CA ILE A 564 -9.95 5.49 -34.09
C ILE A 564 -9.79 6.70 -35.02
N GLU A 565 -10.73 6.90 -35.94
CA GLU A 565 -10.72 8.05 -36.85
C GLU A 565 -11.60 9.19 -36.36
N VAL A 566 -10.99 10.36 -36.16
CA VAL A 566 -11.67 11.59 -35.72
C VAL A 566 -11.22 12.80 -36.53
N ASN A 567 -11.95 13.91 -36.39
CA ASN A 567 -11.58 15.19 -36.97
C ASN A 567 -10.91 16.07 -35.91
N LYS A 568 -10.02 16.94 -36.35
CA LYS A 568 -9.41 17.97 -35.51
C LYS A 568 -10.51 18.84 -34.89
N GLY A 569 -10.50 18.95 -33.56
CA GLY A 569 -11.49 19.67 -32.75
C GLY A 569 -12.74 18.87 -32.39
N ASP A 570 -12.76 17.56 -32.64
CA ASP A 570 -13.76 16.65 -32.05
C ASP A 570 -13.51 16.52 -30.53
N ASN A 571 -14.59 16.39 -29.76
CA ASN A 571 -14.54 15.98 -28.35
C ASN A 571 -14.64 14.45 -28.32
N VAL A 572 -13.57 13.78 -27.93
CA VAL A 572 -13.46 12.32 -27.98
C VAL A 572 -13.55 11.76 -26.56
N THR A 573 -14.49 10.85 -26.34
CA THR A 573 -14.58 10.06 -25.12
C THR A 573 -14.36 8.60 -25.46
N ILE A 574 -13.42 7.93 -24.79
CA ILE A 574 -13.15 6.51 -24.96
C ILE A 574 -13.51 5.80 -23.65
N HIS A 575 -14.46 4.88 -23.71
CA HIS A 575 -14.81 3.97 -22.62
C HIS A 575 -14.09 2.65 -22.86
N LEU A 576 -13.25 2.23 -21.93
CA LEU A 576 -12.38 1.06 -22.03
C LEU A 576 -12.82 0.03 -20.99
N THR A 577 -13.14 -1.19 -21.41
CA THR A 577 -13.44 -2.31 -20.51
C THR A 577 -12.36 -3.38 -20.59
N ASN A 578 -11.72 -3.71 -19.46
CA ASN A 578 -10.81 -4.85 -19.37
C ASN A 578 -11.60 -6.15 -19.26
N LEU A 579 -11.46 -7.02 -20.25
CA LEU A 579 -12.14 -8.31 -20.38
C LEU A 579 -11.43 -9.47 -19.67
N GLU A 580 -10.26 -9.23 -19.08
CA GLU A 580 -9.51 -10.24 -18.35
C GLU A 580 -10.28 -10.78 -17.15
N ARG A 581 -10.09 -12.08 -16.89
CA ARG A 581 -10.67 -12.78 -15.73
C ARG A 581 -9.63 -13.29 -14.75
N ALA A 582 -8.38 -13.40 -15.19
CA ALA A 582 -7.29 -13.80 -14.32
C ALA A 582 -6.86 -12.62 -13.44
N GLN A 583 -6.49 -12.93 -12.19
CA GLN A 583 -5.93 -11.93 -11.28
C GLN A 583 -4.62 -11.37 -11.85
N ASP A 584 -4.34 -10.10 -11.56
CA ASP A 584 -3.10 -9.39 -11.94
C ASP A 584 -2.89 -9.17 -13.46
N GLU A 585 -3.88 -9.47 -14.30
CA GLU A 585 -3.87 -9.12 -15.73
C GLU A 585 -4.36 -7.68 -15.96
N THR A 586 -3.62 -6.73 -15.39
CA THR A 586 -3.92 -5.30 -15.48
C THR A 586 -3.46 -4.77 -16.84
N HIS A 587 -4.32 -3.96 -17.47
CA HIS A 587 -3.95 -3.16 -18.64
C HIS A 587 -3.81 -1.69 -18.24
N GLY A 588 -2.96 -0.97 -18.95
CA GLY A 588 -2.97 0.49 -18.92
C GLY A 588 -3.38 1.03 -20.28
N PHE A 589 -3.68 2.32 -20.39
CA PHE A 589 -4.01 2.95 -21.68
C PHE A 589 -3.45 4.36 -21.76
N GLY A 590 -2.55 4.61 -22.72
CA GLY A 590 -1.99 5.94 -22.97
C GLY A 590 -2.09 6.32 -24.43
N ILE A 591 -2.23 7.63 -24.70
CA ILE A 591 -2.21 8.21 -26.07
C ILE A 591 -1.06 9.20 -26.17
N ASP A 592 -0.24 9.07 -27.21
CA ASP A 592 0.89 9.97 -27.48
C ASP A 592 0.45 11.45 -27.53
N LEU A 593 1.23 12.33 -26.90
CA LEU A 593 1.04 13.79 -26.81
C LEU A 593 -0.25 14.31 -26.15
N TYR A 594 -1.26 13.48 -25.86
CA TYR A 594 -2.56 13.94 -25.32
C TYR A 594 -2.64 13.98 -23.79
N ASN A 595 -1.58 13.58 -23.06
CA ASN A 595 -1.57 13.50 -21.59
C ASN A 595 -2.73 12.68 -21.01
N ILE A 596 -2.94 11.50 -21.59
CA ILE A 596 -3.99 10.54 -21.23
C ILE A 596 -3.34 9.30 -20.62
N HIS A 597 -3.89 8.85 -19.50
CA HIS A 597 -3.55 7.59 -18.84
C HIS A 597 -4.83 7.00 -18.23
N ALA A 598 -5.01 5.68 -18.29
CA ALA A 598 -5.93 4.95 -17.41
C ALA A 598 -5.31 3.62 -16.98
N SER A 599 -5.57 3.18 -15.73
CA SER A 599 -5.30 1.80 -15.27
C SER A 599 -6.61 1.01 -15.28
N LEU A 600 -6.55 -0.20 -15.82
CA LEU A 600 -7.67 -1.11 -15.98
C LEU A 600 -7.31 -2.48 -15.41
N GLU A 601 -7.58 -2.66 -14.12
CA GLU A 601 -7.51 -3.97 -13.48
C GLU A 601 -8.57 -4.93 -14.05
N PRO A 602 -8.38 -6.27 -13.94
CA PRO A 602 -9.30 -7.25 -14.53
C PRO A 602 -10.77 -7.00 -14.18
N GLY A 603 -11.61 -6.84 -15.21
CA GLY A 603 -13.05 -6.57 -15.07
C GLY A 603 -13.43 -5.09 -14.92
N LYS A 604 -12.48 -4.16 -14.79
CA LYS A 604 -12.76 -2.72 -14.65
C LYS A 604 -13.19 -2.07 -15.97
N THR A 605 -14.02 -1.04 -15.87
CA THR A 605 -14.25 -0.07 -16.94
C THR A 605 -13.79 1.31 -16.50
N ALA A 606 -13.02 1.98 -17.36
CA ALA A 606 -12.53 3.34 -17.15
C ALA A 606 -12.77 4.17 -18.42
N SER A 607 -12.89 5.48 -18.26
CA SER A 607 -13.17 6.41 -19.36
C SER A 607 -12.11 7.50 -19.45
N VAL A 608 -11.81 7.96 -20.65
CA VAL A 608 -10.95 9.12 -20.88
C VAL A 608 -11.61 10.07 -21.87
N ASN A 609 -11.62 11.36 -21.54
CA ASN A 609 -12.21 12.40 -22.40
C ASN A 609 -11.19 13.51 -22.72
N PHE A 610 -11.10 13.88 -23.99
CA PHE A 610 -10.17 14.89 -24.49
C PHE A 610 -10.66 15.53 -25.80
N VAL A 611 -10.06 16.65 -26.17
CA VAL A 611 -10.27 17.28 -27.48
C VAL A 611 -9.15 16.83 -28.41
N ALA A 612 -9.50 16.28 -29.58
CA ALA A 612 -8.52 15.93 -30.61
C ALA A 612 -8.04 17.20 -31.33
N ASP A 613 -7.29 18.06 -30.65
CA ASP A 613 -6.92 19.41 -31.10
C ASP A 613 -5.69 19.43 -32.04
N MET A 614 -4.98 18.31 -32.17
CA MET A 614 -3.82 18.16 -33.04
C MET A 614 -4.13 17.26 -34.24
N GLU A 615 -3.91 17.76 -35.45
CA GLU A 615 -3.94 16.94 -36.67
C GLU A 615 -2.73 15.99 -36.67
N GLY A 616 -2.94 14.72 -37.01
CA GLY A 616 -1.86 13.75 -37.09
C GLY A 616 -2.31 12.30 -36.89
N VAL A 617 -1.31 11.44 -36.70
CA VAL A 617 -1.47 10.03 -36.34
C VAL A 617 -0.78 9.85 -35.00
N PHE A 618 -1.54 9.47 -33.98
CA PHE A 618 -1.05 9.34 -32.61
C PHE A 618 -1.25 7.89 -32.17
N PRO A 619 -0.17 7.14 -31.93
CA PRO A 619 -0.28 5.81 -31.35
C PRO A 619 -0.91 5.90 -29.95
N TYR A 620 -1.79 4.96 -29.66
CA TYR A 620 -2.16 4.62 -28.29
C TYR A 620 -1.74 3.18 -28.01
N TYR A 621 -1.44 2.88 -26.75
CA TYR A 621 -0.89 1.57 -26.40
C TYR A 621 -1.20 1.21 -24.95
N CYS A 622 -1.06 -0.07 -24.64
CA CYS A 622 -1.11 -0.54 -23.27
C CYS A 622 0.15 -0.09 -22.53
N THR A 623 0.04 0.59 -21.39
CA THR A 623 1.21 1.04 -20.62
C THR A 623 1.73 -0.01 -19.64
N GLU A 624 0.94 -1.05 -19.36
CA GLU A 624 1.23 -2.13 -18.42
C GLU A 624 1.68 -3.41 -19.13
N PHE A 625 2.75 -4.05 -18.65
CA PHE A 625 3.26 -5.30 -19.23
C PHE A 625 2.29 -6.46 -18.97
N CYS A 626 1.27 -6.58 -19.81
CA CYS A 626 0.14 -7.48 -19.63
C CYS A 626 0.29 -8.84 -20.34
N SER A 627 1.25 -8.99 -21.25
CA SER A 627 1.54 -10.26 -21.92
C SER A 627 2.88 -10.21 -22.64
N ALA A 628 3.35 -11.37 -23.13
CA ALA A 628 4.54 -11.45 -24.00
C ALA A 628 4.45 -10.57 -25.26
N LEU A 629 3.22 -10.20 -25.67
CA LEU A 629 2.94 -9.36 -26.82
C LEU A 629 2.32 -8.02 -26.40
N HIS A 630 2.78 -7.51 -25.26
CA HIS A 630 2.37 -6.21 -24.74
C HIS A 630 2.75 -5.07 -25.70
N LEU A 631 3.92 -5.16 -26.34
CA LEU A 631 4.39 -4.12 -27.27
C LEU A 631 3.47 -3.99 -28.50
N GLU A 632 2.90 -5.10 -28.96
CA GLU A 632 1.95 -5.17 -30.06
C GLU A 632 0.53 -4.75 -29.64
N MET A 633 0.26 -4.60 -28.34
CA MET A 633 -1.02 -4.14 -27.80
C MET A 633 -1.18 -2.62 -27.97
N MET A 634 -1.39 -2.20 -29.21
CA MET A 634 -1.47 -0.79 -29.60
C MET A 634 -2.61 -0.52 -30.58
N GLY A 635 -2.81 0.75 -30.90
CA GLY A 635 -3.66 1.22 -31.99
C GLY A 635 -3.32 2.66 -32.38
N TYR A 636 -4.07 3.24 -33.32
CA TYR A 636 -3.84 4.58 -33.82
C TYR A 636 -5.08 5.46 -33.68
N LEU A 637 -4.90 6.61 -33.04
CA LEU A 637 -5.79 7.75 -33.15
C LEU A 637 -5.41 8.54 -34.40
N LEU A 638 -6.30 8.57 -35.38
CA LEU A 638 -6.13 9.24 -36.66
C LEU A 638 -6.95 10.53 -36.65
N VAL A 639 -6.30 11.68 -36.53
CA VAL A 639 -6.95 13.00 -36.43
C VAL A 639 -6.78 13.75 -37.75
N LYS A 640 -7.87 13.86 -38.51
CA LYS A 640 -7.91 14.55 -39.82
C LYS A 640 -8.31 16.00 -39.63
N ASP A 641 -7.63 16.93 -40.31
CA ASP A 641 -8.16 18.28 -40.51
C ASP A 641 -9.24 18.20 -41.61
N PRO A 642 -10.53 18.46 -41.30
CA PRO A 642 -11.61 18.36 -42.27
C PRO A 642 -11.47 19.36 -43.43
N ASN A 643 -10.60 20.36 -43.30
CA ASN A 643 -10.33 21.36 -44.33
C ASN A 643 -9.18 20.97 -45.27
N LYS A 644 -8.50 19.84 -45.01
CA LYS A 644 -7.39 19.35 -45.83
C LYS A 644 -7.77 18.09 -46.60
N LYS A 645 -7.10 17.89 -47.74
CA LYS A 645 -7.15 16.65 -48.51
C LYS A 645 -5.83 15.90 -48.34
N TYR A 646 -5.91 14.61 -48.03
CA TYR A 646 -4.75 13.75 -47.86
C TYR A 646 -4.56 12.86 -49.08
N GLU A 647 -3.41 12.94 -49.74
CA GLU A 647 -3.05 12.07 -50.86
C GLU A 647 -2.38 10.80 -50.36
N SER A 648 -2.73 9.65 -50.95
CA SER A 648 -2.15 8.37 -50.58
C SER A 648 -0.70 8.25 -51.07
N ALA A 649 0.25 8.10 -50.14
CA ALA A 649 1.67 7.90 -50.46
C ALA A 649 2.00 6.48 -50.98
N LYS A 650 0.99 5.60 -51.15
CA LYS A 650 1.13 4.15 -51.39
C LYS A 650 1.96 3.77 -52.63
N ASN A 651 2.07 4.66 -53.62
CA ASN A 651 2.63 4.32 -54.94
C ASN A 651 4.15 4.55 -55.13
N SER A 652 4.96 4.81 -54.08
CA SER A 652 6.35 5.26 -54.36
C SER A 652 7.53 4.68 -53.57
N LYS A 653 7.37 3.83 -52.53
CA LYS A 653 8.54 3.49 -51.67
C LYS A 653 8.68 2.06 -51.11
N LEU A 654 7.74 1.14 -51.29
CA LEU A 654 7.82 -0.19 -50.66
C LEU A 654 8.38 -1.25 -51.62
N LYS A 655 9.52 -1.87 -51.27
CA LYS A 655 9.99 -3.11 -51.88
C LYS A 655 9.30 -4.28 -51.19
N THR A 656 8.58 -5.12 -51.93
CA THR A 656 8.00 -6.36 -51.40
C THR A 656 9.08 -7.43 -51.28
N LEU A 657 8.95 -8.33 -50.30
CA LEU A 657 9.76 -9.54 -50.24
C LEU A 657 9.60 -10.36 -51.54
N SER A 658 10.67 -11.04 -51.96
CA SER A 658 10.56 -11.96 -53.10
C SER A 658 9.68 -13.16 -52.72
N PRO A 659 9.07 -13.84 -53.70
CA PRO A 659 8.29 -15.06 -53.43
C PRO A 659 9.05 -16.12 -52.64
N GLU A 660 10.35 -16.27 -52.89
CA GLU A 660 11.22 -17.22 -52.18
C GLU A 660 11.42 -16.82 -50.72
N ALA A 661 11.61 -15.53 -50.44
CA ALA A 661 11.75 -15.02 -49.08
C ALA A 661 10.44 -15.14 -48.28
N LEU A 662 9.29 -14.87 -48.91
CA LEU A 662 7.97 -15.10 -48.31
C LEU A 662 7.75 -16.59 -47.99
N LYS A 663 8.13 -17.48 -48.92
CA LYS A 663 7.99 -18.91 -48.69
C LYS A 663 8.86 -19.40 -47.54
N ALA A 664 10.10 -18.93 -47.44
CA ALA A 664 11.00 -19.27 -46.34
C ALA A 664 10.47 -18.82 -44.98
N GLU A 665 9.91 -17.61 -44.88
CA GLU A 665 9.32 -17.12 -43.63
C GLU A 665 8.04 -17.90 -43.27
N TYR A 666 7.20 -18.24 -44.26
CA TYR A 666 6.02 -19.08 -44.05
C TYR A 666 6.38 -20.47 -43.49
N ASP A 667 7.38 -21.14 -44.07
CA ASP A 667 7.79 -22.47 -43.60
C ASP A 667 8.40 -22.40 -42.18
N LYS A 668 9.10 -21.30 -41.87
CA LYS A 668 9.66 -21.04 -40.53
C LYS A 668 8.57 -20.82 -39.48
N VAL A 669 7.56 -19.98 -39.74
CA VAL A 669 6.48 -19.74 -38.76
C VAL A 669 5.67 -21.00 -38.49
N ILE A 670 5.44 -21.85 -39.49
CA ILE A 670 4.79 -23.17 -39.30
C ILE A 670 5.61 -24.05 -38.35
N ALA A 671 6.94 -24.09 -38.51
CA ALA A 671 7.82 -24.85 -37.62
C ALA A 671 7.77 -24.31 -36.18
N THR A 672 7.76 -22.98 -36.01
CA THR A 672 7.62 -22.32 -34.71
C THR A 672 6.26 -22.63 -34.06
N ASN A 673 5.17 -22.61 -34.82
CA ASN A 673 3.83 -22.96 -34.34
C ASN A 673 3.80 -24.40 -33.82
N LYS A 674 4.37 -25.33 -34.58
CA LYS A 674 4.46 -26.72 -34.15
C LYS A 674 5.24 -26.87 -32.84
N ALA A 675 6.42 -26.26 -32.72
CA ALA A 675 7.22 -26.35 -31.51
C ALA A 675 6.50 -25.78 -30.28
N THR A 676 5.74 -24.69 -30.47
CA THR A 676 4.96 -24.06 -29.40
C THR A 676 3.80 -24.95 -28.95
N ASP A 677 3.08 -25.56 -29.89
CA ASP A 677 1.99 -26.50 -29.58
C ASP A 677 2.50 -27.73 -28.83
N ASP A 678 3.66 -28.28 -29.21
CA ASP A 678 4.26 -29.43 -28.52
C ASP A 678 4.46 -29.12 -27.01
N VAL A 679 4.89 -27.90 -26.65
CA VAL A 679 4.98 -27.44 -25.24
C VAL A 679 3.61 -27.37 -24.55
N ILE A 680 2.60 -26.83 -25.23
CA ILE A 680 1.23 -26.75 -24.70
C ILE A 680 0.72 -28.15 -24.37
N GLN A 681 0.92 -29.12 -25.27
CA GLN A 681 0.46 -30.50 -25.05
C GLN A 681 1.15 -31.15 -23.84
N GLU A 682 2.43 -30.87 -23.59
CA GLU A 682 3.14 -31.33 -22.38
C GLU A 682 2.53 -30.75 -21.10
N VAL A 683 2.22 -29.45 -21.10
CA VAL A 683 1.58 -28.78 -19.96
C VAL A 683 0.19 -29.35 -19.69
N VAL A 684 -0.62 -29.53 -20.74
CA VAL A 684 -1.97 -30.12 -20.65
C VAL A 684 -1.92 -31.54 -20.10
N LYS A 685 -0.93 -32.34 -20.54
CA LYS A 685 -0.72 -33.70 -20.03
C LYS A 685 -0.47 -33.68 -18.51
N TYR A 686 0.48 -32.86 -18.04
CA TYR A 686 0.79 -32.74 -16.62
C TYR A 686 -0.43 -32.34 -15.79
N LEU A 687 -1.16 -31.30 -16.20
CA LEU A 687 -2.33 -30.80 -15.48
C LEU A 687 -3.41 -31.89 -15.31
N LYS A 688 -3.70 -32.64 -16.37
CA LYS A 688 -4.68 -33.74 -16.35
C LYS A 688 -4.24 -34.90 -15.48
N GLU A 689 -2.99 -35.34 -15.60
CA GLU A 689 -2.43 -36.44 -14.79
C GLU A 689 -2.46 -36.12 -13.29
N LYS A 690 -2.31 -34.84 -12.92
CA LYS A 690 -2.35 -34.37 -11.53
C LYS A 690 -3.73 -33.92 -11.06
N HIS A 691 -4.79 -34.16 -11.85
CA HIS A 691 -6.18 -33.85 -11.49
C HIS A 691 -6.40 -32.39 -11.08
N TYR A 692 -5.93 -31.46 -11.92
CA TYR A 692 -6.01 -30.01 -11.68
C TYR A 692 -7.43 -29.52 -11.36
N GLU A 693 -8.48 -30.23 -11.81
CA GLU A 693 -9.89 -29.88 -11.59
C GLU A 693 -10.26 -29.82 -10.09
N LYS A 694 -9.49 -30.49 -9.23
CA LYS A 694 -9.66 -30.46 -7.77
C LYS A 694 -9.24 -29.13 -7.13
N TYR A 695 -8.54 -28.27 -7.87
CA TYR A 695 -7.95 -27.03 -7.38
C TYR A 695 -8.61 -25.84 -8.08
N PRO A 696 -9.65 -25.22 -7.50
CA PRO A 696 -10.48 -24.22 -8.20
C PRO A 696 -9.69 -23.06 -8.82
N LYS A 697 -8.63 -22.58 -8.15
CA LYS A 697 -7.76 -21.51 -8.65
C LYS A 697 -6.93 -21.95 -9.86
N VAL A 698 -6.42 -23.18 -9.85
CA VAL A 698 -5.68 -23.74 -11.00
C VAL A 698 -6.65 -23.99 -12.15
N LYS A 699 -7.83 -24.56 -11.87
CA LYS A 699 -8.87 -24.80 -12.87
C LYS A 699 -9.25 -23.52 -13.61
N ALA A 700 -9.42 -22.40 -12.91
CA ALA A 700 -9.74 -21.12 -13.54
C ALA A 700 -8.66 -20.68 -14.56
N LEU A 701 -7.37 -20.87 -14.25
CA LEU A 701 -6.28 -20.61 -15.18
C LEU A 701 -6.29 -21.57 -16.39
N VAL A 702 -6.62 -22.85 -16.16
CA VAL A 702 -6.72 -23.81 -17.28
C VAL A 702 -7.90 -23.50 -18.19
N ASP A 703 -9.06 -23.13 -17.62
CA ASP A 703 -10.22 -22.69 -18.39
C ASP A 703 -9.85 -21.48 -19.27
N ASP A 704 -9.09 -20.52 -18.72
CA ASP A 704 -8.58 -19.34 -19.43
C ASP A 704 -7.60 -19.71 -20.56
N ALA A 705 -6.65 -20.63 -20.31
CA ALA A 705 -5.72 -21.12 -21.34
C ALA A 705 -6.48 -21.82 -22.48
N LEU A 706 -7.48 -22.62 -22.17
CA LEU A 706 -8.29 -23.34 -23.16
C LEU A 706 -9.14 -22.40 -24.02
N ASP A 707 -9.62 -21.30 -23.45
CA ASP A 707 -10.32 -20.26 -24.20
C ASP A 707 -9.42 -19.67 -25.30
N GLN A 708 -8.17 -19.33 -24.97
CA GLN A 708 -7.19 -18.87 -25.96
C GLN A 708 -6.90 -19.92 -27.03
N TYR A 709 -6.68 -21.17 -26.63
CA TYR A 709 -6.41 -22.27 -27.55
C TYR A 709 -7.58 -22.53 -28.51
N GLY A 710 -8.82 -22.31 -28.06
CA GLY A 710 -10.03 -22.48 -28.84
C GLY A 710 -10.09 -21.66 -30.13
N HIS A 711 -9.41 -20.50 -30.16
CA HIS A 711 -9.39 -19.61 -31.32
C HIS A 711 -8.46 -20.08 -32.45
N ILE A 712 -7.47 -20.94 -32.16
CA ILE A 712 -6.44 -21.37 -33.11
C ILE A 712 -7.03 -21.95 -34.40
N LYS A 713 -8.06 -22.81 -34.28
CA LYS A 713 -8.64 -23.52 -35.42
C LYS A 713 -9.22 -22.57 -36.47
N GLU A 714 -9.95 -21.55 -36.03
CA GLU A 714 -10.57 -20.59 -36.94
C GLU A 714 -9.50 -19.73 -37.65
N VAL A 715 -8.51 -19.26 -36.90
CA VAL A 715 -7.42 -18.43 -37.43
C VAL A 715 -6.55 -19.22 -38.41
N LYS A 716 -6.23 -20.48 -38.08
CA LYS A 716 -5.50 -21.38 -38.98
C LYS A 716 -6.22 -21.58 -40.30
N ALA A 717 -7.56 -21.68 -40.28
CA ALA A 717 -8.34 -21.79 -41.51
C ALA A 717 -8.20 -20.53 -42.40
N LYS A 718 -8.11 -19.33 -41.80
CA LYS A 718 -7.83 -18.08 -42.54
C LYS A 718 -6.42 -18.10 -43.15
N ALA A 719 -5.42 -18.59 -42.41
CA ALA A 719 -4.05 -18.77 -42.92
C ALA A 719 -4.01 -19.72 -44.12
N ASP A 720 -4.65 -20.89 -43.99
CA ASP A 720 -4.74 -21.89 -45.05
C ASP A 720 -5.47 -21.36 -46.29
N GLU A 721 -6.53 -20.57 -46.10
CA GLU A 721 -7.28 -19.94 -47.18
C GLU A 721 -6.47 -18.87 -47.91
N ALA A 722 -5.77 -17.99 -47.18
CA ALA A 722 -4.89 -16.98 -47.75
C ALA A 722 -3.76 -17.63 -48.56
N TYR A 723 -3.14 -18.69 -48.02
CA TYR A 723 -2.10 -19.44 -48.70
C TYR A 723 -2.61 -20.09 -50.00
N LYS A 724 -3.80 -20.72 -49.95
CA LYS A 724 -4.46 -21.30 -51.13
C LYS A 724 -4.78 -20.27 -52.22
N LYS A 725 -5.07 -19.02 -51.83
CA LYS A 725 -5.32 -17.91 -52.76
C LYS A 725 -4.04 -17.27 -53.32
N GLY A 726 -2.86 -17.72 -52.90
CA GLY A 726 -1.56 -17.17 -53.32
C GLY A 726 -1.15 -15.90 -52.55
N ASP A 727 -1.90 -15.50 -51.52
CA ASP A 727 -1.54 -14.40 -50.62
C ASP A 727 -0.63 -14.93 -49.50
N VAL A 728 0.64 -15.21 -49.85
CA VAL A 728 1.61 -15.78 -48.90
C VAL A 728 1.88 -14.83 -47.74
N ASN A 729 1.89 -13.52 -47.98
CA ASN A 729 2.08 -12.53 -46.93
C ASN A 729 0.89 -12.50 -45.96
N GLY A 730 -0.35 -12.53 -46.47
CA GLY A 730 -1.54 -12.69 -45.64
C GLY A 730 -1.54 -14.01 -44.87
N ALA A 731 -1.08 -15.10 -45.47
CA ALA A 731 -0.96 -16.39 -44.81
C ALA A 731 0.04 -16.34 -43.63
N ILE A 732 1.21 -15.70 -43.83
CA ILE A 732 2.21 -15.49 -42.76
C ILE A 732 1.59 -14.69 -41.60
N LEU A 733 0.86 -13.61 -41.88
CA LEU A 733 0.20 -12.80 -40.85
C LEU A 733 -0.78 -13.62 -40.01
N TRP A 734 -1.61 -14.45 -40.65
CA TRP A 734 -2.54 -15.33 -39.94
C TRP A 734 -1.83 -16.47 -39.18
N GLU A 735 -0.71 -17.01 -39.70
CA GLU A 735 0.12 -17.97 -38.95
C GLU A 735 0.78 -17.36 -37.72
N TYR A 736 1.21 -16.10 -37.80
CA TYR A 736 1.67 -15.39 -36.62
C TYR A 736 0.53 -15.17 -35.63
N GLN A 737 -0.69 -14.87 -36.07
CA GLN A 737 -1.83 -14.80 -35.17
C GLN A 737 -2.09 -16.16 -34.46
N VAL A 738 -1.93 -17.30 -35.17
CA VAL A 738 -1.96 -18.64 -34.56
C VAL A 738 -0.88 -18.78 -33.49
N TRP A 739 0.36 -18.40 -33.81
CA TRP A 739 1.48 -18.41 -32.88
C TRP A 739 1.18 -17.62 -31.60
N GLN A 740 0.60 -16.43 -31.75
CA GLN A 740 0.25 -15.56 -30.62
C GLN A 740 -0.76 -16.22 -29.67
N TYR A 741 -1.81 -16.86 -30.20
CA TYR A 741 -2.76 -17.62 -29.36
C TYR A 741 -2.08 -18.81 -28.66
N MET A 742 -1.12 -19.47 -29.32
CA MET A 742 -0.33 -20.53 -28.70
C MET A 742 0.53 -20.00 -27.55
N VAL A 743 1.24 -18.89 -27.74
CA VAL A 743 2.06 -18.27 -26.68
C VAL A 743 1.22 -17.86 -25.47
N LYS A 744 0.04 -17.24 -25.69
CA LYS A 744 -0.90 -16.90 -24.61
C LYS A 744 -1.38 -18.13 -23.87
N THR A 745 -1.74 -19.19 -24.60
CA THR A 745 -2.14 -20.48 -24.01
C THR A 745 -1.02 -21.07 -23.16
N ALA A 746 0.21 -21.08 -23.68
CA ALA A 746 1.37 -21.63 -23.00
C ALA A 746 1.70 -20.87 -21.71
N ASP A 747 1.66 -19.54 -21.74
CA ASP A 747 1.95 -18.70 -20.57
C ASP A 747 0.98 -18.99 -19.40
N VAL A 748 -0.33 -18.94 -19.65
CA VAL A 748 -1.35 -19.23 -18.63
C VAL A 748 -1.27 -20.68 -18.17
N GLY A 749 -1.06 -21.61 -19.11
CA GLY A 749 -0.89 -23.03 -18.82
C GLY A 749 0.31 -23.31 -17.91
N LEU A 750 1.45 -22.66 -18.15
CA LEU A 750 2.66 -22.79 -17.32
C LEU A 750 2.43 -22.21 -15.91
N ARG A 751 1.71 -21.09 -15.78
CA ARG A 751 1.30 -20.56 -14.47
C ARG A 751 0.39 -21.53 -13.72
N ALA A 752 -0.59 -22.13 -14.40
CA ALA A 752 -1.45 -23.17 -13.83
C ALA A 752 -0.63 -24.38 -13.36
N LYS A 753 0.31 -24.86 -14.19
CA LYS A 753 1.25 -25.94 -13.84
C LYS A 753 2.06 -25.61 -12.59
N ASN A 754 2.65 -24.41 -12.52
CA ASN A 754 3.47 -23.97 -11.39
C ASN A 754 2.67 -23.84 -10.10
N ASN A 755 1.44 -23.32 -10.17
CA ASN A 755 0.57 -23.23 -9.01
C ASN A 755 0.14 -24.62 -8.52
N LEU A 756 -0.22 -25.52 -9.43
CA LEU A 756 -0.56 -26.89 -9.07
C LEU A 756 0.62 -27.63 -8.43
N ALA A 757 1.82 -27.50 -8.99
CA ALA A 757 3.04 -28.12 -8.47
C ALA A 757 3.31 -27.69 -7.01
N LYS A 758 3.08 -26.41 -6.67
CA LYS A 758 3.20 -25.91 -5.29
C LYS A 758 2.15 -26.49 -4.35
N GLU A 759 0.92 -26.66 -4.81
CA GLU A 759 -0.19 -27.18 -4.00
C GLU A 759 -0.04 -28.69 -3.68
N ILE A 760 0.66 -29.45 -4.54
CA ILE A 760 0.80 -30.92 -4.40
C ILE A 760 2.15 -31.38 -3.86
N ALA A 761 3.10 -30.48 -3.63
CA ALA A 761 4.45 -30.82 -3.19
C ALA A 761 4.46 -31.42 -1.76
N THR A 762 5.19 -32.51 -1.59
CA THR A 762 5.38 -33.22 -0.31
C THR A 762 6.49 -32.57 0.52
N PRO A 763 6.46 -32.61 1.88
CA PRO A 763 7.56 -32.06 2.69
C PRO A 763 8.92 -32.71 2.36
N MET A 764 9.98 -31.89 2.26
CA MET A 764 11.33 -32.38 1.97
C MET A 764 11.92 -33.22 3.12
N SER A 765 12.74 -34.22 2.78
CA SER A 765 13.62 -34.87 3.75
C SER A 765 14.74 -33.91 4.19
N PRO A 766 15.40 -34.12 5.35
CA PRO A 766 16.53 -33.28 5.76
C PRO A 766 17.67 -33.20 4.75
N ALA A 767 17.89 -34.26 3.97
CA ALA A 767 18.92 -34.28 2.92
C ALA A 767 18.48 -33.50 1.67
N ALA A 768 17.20 -33.57 1.29
CA ALA A 768 16.65 -32.77 0.20
C ALA A 768 16.61 -31.27 0.55
N ALA A 769 16.26 -30.91 1.79
CA ALA A 769 16.29 -29.53 2.27
C ALA A 769 17.73 -28.95 2.25
N LYS A 770 18.73 -29.72 2.72
CA LYS A 770 20.15 -29.35 2.58
C LYS A 770 20.60 -29.27 1.12
N GLY A 771 19.99 -30.07 0.25
CA GLY A 771 20.24 -30.04 -1.18
C GLY A 771 19.71 -28.79 -1.86
N GLU A 772 18.51 -28.35 -1.48
CA GLU A 772 17.95 -27.07 -1.93
C GLU A 772 18.83 -25.91 -1.45
N GLU A 773 19.27 -25.94 -0.19
CA GLU A 773 20.19 -24.94 0.35
C GLU A 773 21.49 -24.87 -0.47
N ALA A 774 22.12 -26.02 -0.74
CA ALA A 774 23.33 -26.09 -1.56
C ALA A 774 23.09 -25.64 -3.01
N TYR A 775 21.93 -25.97 -3.59
CA TYR A 775 21.50 -25.53 -4.92
C TYR A 775 21.37 -24.01 -5.01
N LEU A 776 20.71 -23.39 -4.03
CA LEU A 776 20.53 -21.93 -3.95
C LEU A 776 21.87 -21.22 -3.68
N LYS A 777 22.65 -21.73 -2.74
CA LYS A 777 23.97 -21.20 -2.38
C LYS A 777 24.95 -21.24 -3.55
N GLY A 778 24.86 -22.28 -4.38
CA GLY A 778 25.63 -22.43 -5.61
C GLY A 778 25.26 -21.50 -6.74
N GLY A 779 24.24 -20.64 -6.56
CA GLY A 779 23.72 -19.81 -7.62
C GLY A 779 23.10 -20.61 -8.77
N CYS A 780 22.80 -21.91 -8.57
CA CYS A 780 22.21 -22.74 -9.62
C CYS A 780 20.85 -22.19 -10.07
N ASN A 781 20.09 -21.60 -9.14
CA ASN A 781 18.82 -20.94 -9.41
C ASN A 781 18.92 -19.67 -10.28
N GLY A 782 20.11 -19.11 -10.46
CA GLY A 782 20.33 -17.98 -11.37
C GLY A 782 20.24 -18.38 -12.84
N CYS A 783 20.54 -19.65 -13.15
CA CYS A 783 20.45 -20.18 -14.52
C CYS A 783 19.32 -21.20 -14.68
N HIS A 784 19.01 -21.96 -13.64
CA HIS A 784 18.04 -23.06 -13.69
C HIS A 784 16.81 -22.71 -12.84
N VAL A 785 15.62 -22.80 -13.45
CA VAL A 785 14.34 -22.71 -12.72
C VAL A 785 13.73 -24.12 -12.74
N ILE A 786 13.35 -24.64 -11.58
CA ILE A 786 12.81 -26.00 -11.51
C ILE A 786 11.44 -26.04 -12.18
N GLY A 787 11.26 -26.96 -13.14
CA GLY A 787 10.02 -27.16 -13.89
C GLY A 787 9.84 -26.21 -15.09
N GLN A 788 10.84 -25.38 -15.39
CA GLN A 788 10.81 -24.36 -16.45
C GLN A 788 12.20 -24.13 -17.07
N VAL A 789 12.25 -24.01 -18.40
CA VAL A 789 13.48 -23.58 -19.09
C VAL A 789 13.71 -22.08 -18.84
N SER A 790 14.94 -21.71 -18.44
CA SER A 790 15.34 -20.32 -18.16
C SER A 790 16.61 -19.97 -18.95
N SER A 791 17.58 -19.28 -18.34
CA SER A 791 18.91 -19.04 -18.91
C SER A 791 19.74 -20.33 -19.05
N GLY A 792 19.28 -21.42 -18.45
CA GLY A 792 19.77 -22.79 -18.59
C GLY A 792 18.59 -23.79 -18.66
N PRO A 793 18.90 -25.07 -18.93
CA PRO A 793 17.87 -26.11 -19.07
C PRO A 793 17.10 -26.35 -17.76
N ASP A 794 15.85 -26.75 -17.89
CA ASP A 794 15.06 -27.29 -16.76
C ASP A 794 15.77 -28.52 -16.18
N LEU A 795 15.84 -28.62 -14.86
CA LEU A 795 16.45 -29.72 -14.14
C LEU A 795 15.45 -30.80 -13.70
N THR A 796 14.15 -30.62 -13.90
CA THR A 796 13.16 -31.67 -13.63
C THR A 796 13.39 -32.89 -14.54
N GLY A 797 13.55 -34.06 -13.93
CA GLY A 797 13.90 -35.33 -14.57
C GLY A 797 15.37 -35.43 -14.97
N VAL A 798 16.26 -34.52 -14.57
CA VAL A 798 17.66 -34.52 -15.01
C VAL A 798 18.39 -35.81 -14.64
N LEU A 799 18.01 -36.44 -13.52
CA LEU A 799 18.58 -37.71 -13.08
C LEU A 799 18.17 -38.90 -13.98
N LEU A 800 17.17 -38.71 -14.84
CA LEU A 800 16.64 -39.71 -15.76
C LEU A 800 17.18 -39.55 -17.20
N ARG A 801 17.82 -38.41 -17.52
CA ARG A 801 18.25 -38.08 -18.89
C ARG A 801 19.56 -38.75 -19.30
N HIS A 802 20.31 -39.30 -18.36
CA HIS A 802 21.62 -39.91 -18.58
C HIS A 802 21.68 -41.31 -17.99
N GLU A 803 22.46 -42.20 -18.64
CA GLU A 803 22.80 -43.49 -18.06
C GLU A 803 23.58 -43.26 -16.76
N ASN A 804 23.07 -43.80 -15.64
CA ASN A 804 23.58 -43.53 -14.29
C ASN A 804 23.51 -42.04 -13.91
N GLY A 805 22.34 -41.42 -14.10
CA GLY A 805 22.16 -39.97 -14.04
C GLY A 805 22.54 -39.30 -12.72
N GLU A 806 22.42 -39.98 -11.57
CA GLU A 806 22.97 -39.46 -10.30
C GLU A 806 24.48 -39.23 -10.38
N LYS A 807 25.21 -40.21 -10.92
CA LYS A 807 26.66 -40.11 -11.11
C LYS A 807 27.00 -39.06 -12.16
N TRP A 808 26.28 -39.03 -13.28
CA TRP A 808 26.52 -38.07 -14.34
C TRP A 808 26.35 -36.63 -13.83
N VAL A 809 25.24 -36.34 -13.14
CA VAL A 809 24.97 -35.02 -12.56
C VAL A 809 26.00 -34.68 -11.49
N ALA A 810 26.41 -35.65 -10.66
CA ALA A 810 27.48 -35.44 -9.69
C ALA A 810 28.80 -35.01 -10.34
N ASP A 811 29.23 -35.76 -11.36
CA ASP A 811 30.49 -35.51 -12.06
C ASP A 811 30.43 -34.18 -12.82
N PHE A 812 29.28 -33.84 -13.41
CA PHE A 812 29.08 -32.58 -14.11
C PHE A 812 29.10 -31.38 -13.16
N ILE A 813 28.41 -31.42 -12.01
CA ILE A 813 28.48 -30.34 -11.01
C ILE A 813 29.92 -30.19 -10.48
N LYS A 814 30.65 -31.30 -10.31
CA LYS A 814 32.02 -31.30 -9.78
C LYS A 814 33.01 -30.62 -10.71
N ASP A 815 32.90 -30.87 -12.02
CA ASP A 815 33.83 -30.33 -13.02
C ASP A 815 33.17 -30.12 -14.39
N PRO A 816 32.32 -29.08 -14.54
CA PRO A 816 31.56 -28.85 -15.77
C PRO A 816 32.47 -28.69 -17.02
N ALA A 817 33.68 -28.15 -16.83
CA ALA A 817 34.62 -27.86 -17.90
C ALA A 817 35.07 -29.11 -18.66
N LYS A 818 35.14 -30.27 -18.00
CA LYS A 818 35.47 -31.54 -18.64
C LYS A 818 34.40 -31.98 -19.65
N PHE A 819 33.17 -31.52 -19.49
CA PHE A 819 32.04 -31.92 -20.31
C PHE A 819 31.72 -30.91 -21.42
N TYR A 820 32.37 -29.74 -21.51
CA TYR A 820 32.01 -28.75 -22.53
C TYR A 820 32.14 -29.23 -23.99
N ASN A 821 32.95 -30.25 -24.21
CA ASN A 821 33.13 -30.87 -25.53
C ASN A 821 32.30 -32.16 -25.71
N ASP A 822 31.57 -32.59 -24.68
CA ASP A 822 30.56 -33.64 -24.81
C ASP A 822 29.44 -33.16 -25.74
N ASP A 823 28.99 -33.99 -26.66
CA ASP A 823 28.06 -33.59 -27.72
C ASP A 823 26.73 -33.06 -27.16
N TYR A 824 26.23 -33.64 -26.05
CA TYR A 824 25.01 -33.18 -25.41
C TYR A 824 25.22 -31.81 -24.72
N VAL A 825 26.28 -31.67 -23.93
CA VAL A 825 26.56 -30.41 -23.22
C VAL A 825 26.90 -29.29 -24.19
N LYS A 826 27.63 -29.58 -25.28
CA LYS A 826 27.92 -28.62 -26.34
C LYS A 826 26.64 -28.14 -27.02
N ALA A 827 25.70 -29.04 -27.32
CA ALA A 827 24.40 -28.66 -27.86
C ALA A 827 23.61 -27.75 -26.90
N MET A 828 23.67 -28.02 -25.60
CA MET A 828 23.06 -27.14 -24.59
C MET A 828 23.75 -25.76 -24.52
N ILE A 829 25.09 -25.70 -24.56
CA ILE A 829 25.84 -24.44 -24.59
C ILE A 829 25.49 -23.63 -25.85
N ASP A 830 25.39 -24.28 -26.99
CA ASP A 830 25.04 -23.63 -28.25
C ASP A 830 23.59 -23.15 -28.26
N PHE A 831 22.68 -23.84 -27.58
CA PHE A 831 21.29 -23.43 -27.43
C PHE A 831 21.13 -22.23 -26.47
N PHE A 832 21.66 -22.35 -25.26
CA PHE A 832 21.51 -21.34 -24.20
C PHE A 832 22.53 -20.19 -24.28
N LYS A 833 23.54 -20.31 -25.15
CA LYS A 833 24.67 -19.37 -25.27
C LYS A 833 25.40 -19.14 -23.93
N LEU A 834 25.34 -20.10 -23.03
CA LEU A 834 25.87 -20.03 -21.67
C LEU A 834 26.59 -21.33 -21.30
N ARG A 835 27.69 -21.24 -20.56
CA ARG A 835 28.41 -22.40 -19.99
C ARG A 835 28.18 -22.44 -18.48
N MET A 836 27.90 -23.62 -17.93
CA MET A 836 27.77 -23.79 -16.49
C MET A 836 29.16 -23.59 -15.83
N PRO A 837 29.35 -22.59 -14.96
CA PRO A 837 30.61 -22.43 -14.24
C PRO A 837 30.81 -23.56 -13.22
N ASN A 838 32.06 -23.84 -12.86
CA ASN A 838 32.34 -24.69 -11.72
C ASN A 838 31.93 -23.95 -10.43
N GLN A 839 30.92 -24.48 -9.73
CA GLN A 839 30.41 -23.89 -8.49
C GLN A 839 31.23 -24.29 -7.24
N HIS A 840 32.31 -25.06 -7.44
CA HIS A 840 33.24 -25.53 -6.42
C HIS A 840 32.57 -26.30 -5.27
N MET A 841 31.52 -27.04 -5.59
CA MET A 841 30.74 -27.82 -4.62
C MET A 841 31.54 -28.98 -4.00
N SER A 842 31.37 -29.18 -2.69
CA SER A 842 31.85 -30.36 -1.98
C SER A 842 31.10 -31.62 -2.39
N ASP A 843 31.68 -32.80 -2.15
CA ASP A 843 31.01 -34.07 -2.48
C ASP A 843 29.71 -34.28 -1.68
N GLU A 844 29.65 -33.73 -0.46
CA GLU A 844 28.46 -33.76 0.38
C GLU A 844 27.35 -32.84 -0.15
N GLU A 845 27.69 -31.61 -0.57
CA GLU A 845 26.75 -30.69 -1.21
C GLU A 845 26.18 -31.28 -2.50
N ILE A 846 27.03 -31.87 -3.34
CA ILE A 846 26.60 -32.55 -4.58
C ILE A 846 25.63 -33.69 -4.26
N LYS A 847 25.95 -34.52 -3.26
CA LYS A 847 25.09 -35.63 -2.84
C LYS A 847 23.72 -35.14 -2.34
N ASN A 848 23.70 -34.04 -1.58
CA ASN A 848 22.46 -33.45 -1.08
C ASN A 848 21.65 -32.81 -2.23
N ILE A 849 22.30 -32.10 -3.18
CA ILE A 849 21.67 -31.57 -4.39
C ILE A 849 20.98 -32.70 -5.16
N ILE A 850 21.60 -33.88 -5.26
CA ILE A 850 20.96 -35.05 -5.89
C ILE A 850 19.70 -35.49 -5.12
N GLN A 851 19.68 -35.43 -3.78
CA GLN A 851 18.47 -35.72 -3.01
C GLN A 851 17.36 -34.67 -3.23
N TYR A 852 17.74 -33.41 -3.41
CA TYR A 852 16.81 -32.35 -3.79
C TYR A 852 16.22 -32.59 -5.19
N LEU A 853 17.05 -32.94 -6.17
CA LEU A 853 16.62 -33.28 -7.52
C LEU A 853 15.71 -34.54 -7.54
N LYS A 854 15.98 -35.54 -6.69
CA LYS A 854 15.08 -36.68 -6.51
C LYS A 854 13.72 -36.26 -5.97
N TRP A 855 13.70 -35.41 -4.95
CA TRP A 855 12.45 -34.88 -4.42
C TRP A 855 11.69 -34.07 -5.47
N ILE A 856 12.39 -33.29 -6.31
CA ILE A 856 11.80 -32.59 -7.45
C ILE A 856 11.15 -33.58 -8.42
N ASP A 857 11.86 -34.64 -8.81
CA ASP A 857 11.40 -35.63 -9.78
C ASP A 857 10.18 -36.41 -9.24
N GLU A 858 10.23 -36.82 -7.97
CA GLU A 858 9.12 -37.49 -7.27
C GLU A 858 7.85 -36.61 -7.26
N ASN A 859 8.00 -35.32 -6.97
CA ASN A 859 6.86 -34.38 -6.93
C ASN A 859 6.40 -33.93 -8.32
N ALA A 860 7.28 -34.00 -9.33
CA ALA A 860 6.91 -33.89 -10.74
C ALA A 860 6.17 -35.15 -11.24
N GLY A 861 6.28 -36.28 -10.54
CA GLY A 861 5.67 -37.56 -10.90
C GLY A 861 6.47 -38.35 -11.94
N MET A 862 7.79 -38.23 -11.92
CA MET A 862 8.72 -38.90 -12.83
C MET A 862 9.35 -40.15 -12.22
#